data_AF-W4GAC6-F1
#
_entry.id   AF-W4GAC6-F1
#
_cell.length_a   1.000
_cell.length_b   1.000
_cell.length_c   1.000
_cell.angle_alpha   90.00
_cell.angle_beta   90.00
_cell.angle_gamma   90.00
#
_symmetry.space_group_name_H-M   'P 1'
#
loop_
_entity.id
_entity.type
_entity.pdbx_description
1 polymer ?
#
loop_
_entity_poly.entity_id
_entity_poly.type
_entity_poly.pdbx_seq_one_letter_code
_entity_poly.pdbx_strand_id
1 'polypeptide(L)'
;MTIVRILVYGIIAGCVDLAESKCPTHYAPYKAVVTVSKCTSKDVAFCIVDGQYKQLPLAATDTFSFNGQNVRVGQPFDGLVAELPAAAVSADFTYASVDVGDLSANTKLKSLSFYRTNRANLTSAKLPPSLTTLILTSSVGLTQLPSNVDYSKLMTFAAGNELTRVDNLNVPNVQDLSFTANSRLTTITNLKVTSKLSTFQRIHFLSGTDCKACPLTIFTVDETSYATLAALSPANFLVKSLDVSATCKAPGVVKPLQARYTVCVQAPPMTTATAVTTTVAPTVLSTVASSTTAINNRDSSINHQRDDRQLYLDHSSKLSARELEDLKGPFSDEEFESLQALVAEAHANKAVFLDRFSLGPLHGSSDDVLNAFGEVLYSSFGRLAADESAESASPDNDQLSIVHVAKAAAMCIRSPSSSTLRALVAIFSPSLELSPTQLHQLFMACFLMAEDTNPSSRPMGSKDVHEYTPVAAAMADAFQLHSSHITPSTLAAWAPTHAPLLHTVFASWMSFKCLGPRSKVSYVAPRLSHPSDIMTRGEELALSLQSVQLQQNWDRLYTSTEDGLSFNRLAYHLLGYSGPTLLVITDSNGATFGAYADTPWKESTKFFGGPGCFLFRTSPTFLLCPATTGAASNYMYYNTKGVVLPRGLGFGGTTSKCRLFLDDELDNCTSALKCASYEPGAVAMKGSFHIETLEVWGCGGDACMAAQKGYRADTAELINRARKVDKAQFVGNAFDREMFLGKTFGSGADAARVADDEH
;
A
#
# COMPACT_ATOMS: atom_id res chain seq x y z
N MET A 1 52.70 42.07 -15.19
CA MET A 1 51.43 41.57 -14.62
C MET A 1 51.69 40.13 -14.20
N THR A 2 51.65 39.75 -12.90
CA THR A 2 50.47 39.57 -12.01
C THR A 2 49.80 38.20 -12.26
N ILE A 3 49.71 37.23 -11.33
CA ILE A 3 50.17 37.11 -9.91
C ILE A 3 50.51 35.61 -9.66
N VAL A 4 51.71 35.22 -9.17
CA VAL A 4 52.11 34.97 -7.76
C VAL A 4 51.25 34.00 -6.94
N ARG A 5 51.74 32.74 -6.80
CA ARG A 5 51.75 31.80 -5.62
C ARG A 5 50.58 31.79 -4.61
N ILE A 6 50.18 30.62 -4.09
CA ILE A 6 50.80 30.01 -2.89
C ILE A 6 50.50 28.50 -2.71
N LEU A 7 51.47 27.78 -2.11
CA LEU A 7 51.58 26.38 -1.59
C LEU A 7 50.71 25.21 -2.17
N VAL A 8 51.15 23.96 -2.41
CA VAL A 8 52.33 23.08 -2.06
C VAL A 8 51.96 21.91 -1.11
N TYR A 9 52.05 20.69 -1.67
CA TYR A 9 52.12 19.34 -1.07
C TYR A 9 50.85 18.79 -0.34
N GLY A 10 50.50 17.50 -0.47
CA GLY A 10 51.02 16.46 -1.38
C GLY A 10 50.84 15.01 -0.87
N ILE A 11 51.10 14.03 -1.76
CA ILE A 11 51.38 12.58 -1.52
C ILE A 11 50.27 11.75 -0.79
N ILE A 12 50.09 10.43 -0.97
CA ILE A 12 50.77 9.37 -1.76
C ILE A 12 49.74 8.67 -2.66
N ALA A 13 50.20 7.99 -3.72
CA ALA A 13 49.38 7.12 -4.56
C ALA A 13 48.76 5.93 -3.78
N GLY A 14 47.52 5.61 -4.11
CA GLY A 14 46.89 4.34 -3.79
C GLY A 14 46.00 3.90 -4.95
N CYS A 15 46.45 2.92 -5.73
CA CYS A 15 45.51 2.09 -6.47
C CYS A 15 44.80 1.20 -5.45
N VAL A 16 43.75 1.73 -4.84
CA VAL A 16 42.73 0.90 -4.21
C VAL A 16 41.95 0.29 -5.36
N ASP A 17 41.81 -1.04 -5.38
CA ASP A 17 40.99 -1.73 -6.36
C ASP A 17 39.58 -1.12 -6.42
N LEU A 18 38.91 -1.28 -7.56
CA LEU A 18 37.46 -1.13 -7.66
C LEU A 18 36.75 -2.33 -6.98
N ALA A 19 37.10 -2.56 -5.71
CA ALA A 19 36.39 -3.45 -4.82
C ALA A 19 34.93 -2.98 -4.75
N GLU A 20 34.01 -3.91 -5.03
CA GLU A 20 32.60 -3.63 -5.26
C GLU A 20 32.01 -2.77 -4.13
N SER A 21 31.74 -1.49 -4.43
CA SER A 21 31.25 -0.55 -3.42
C SER A 21 29.80 -0.88 -3.09
N LYS A 22 29.61 -1.80 -2.14
CA LYS A 22 28.30 -2.28 -1.69
C LYS A 22 27.39 -1.09 -1.39
N CYS A 23 26.15 -1.21 -1.86
CA CYS A 23 25.08 -0.25 -1.59
C CYS A 23 25.07 0.08 -0.08
N PRO A 24 25.12 1.36 0.33
CA PRO A 24 24.92 1.75 1.71
C PRO A 24 23.63 1.10 2.26
N THR A 25 23.70 0.47 3.43
CA THR A 25 22.61 -0.40 3.92
C THR A 25 21.27 0.33 4.15
N HIS A 26 21.31 1.66 4.28
CA HIS A 26 20.14 2.52 4.37
C HIS A 26 19.53 2.91 3.01
N TYR A 27 20.19 2.60 1.89
CA TYR A 27 19.66 2.76 0.51
C TYR A 27 19.02 1.47 -0.02
N ALA A 28 19.43 0.31 0.51
CA ALA A 28 18.89 -1.01 0.14
C ALA A 28 17.35 -1.21 0.22
N PRO A 29 16.56 -0.56 1.11
CA PRO A 29 15.11 -0.74 1.13
C PRO A 29 14.36 0.04 0.03
N TYR A 30 15.04 0.88 -0.76
CA TYR A 30 14.43 1.70 -1.79
C TYR A 30 14.58 1.07 -3.18
N LYS A 31 13.49 1.04 -3.96
CA LYS A 31 13.49 0.50 -5.33
C LYS A 31 14.39 1.31 -6.26
N ALA A 32 14.39 2.63 -6.07
CA ALA A 32 15.18 3.59 -6.81
C ALA A 32 15.78 4.66 -5.88
N VAL A 33 16.96 5.17 -6.21
CA VAL A 33 17.66 6.21 -5.44
C VAL A 33 18.25 7.24 -6.39
N VAL A 34 18.06 8.53 -6.10
CA VAL A 34 18.69 9.62 -6.86
C VAL A 34 20.10 9.89 -6.32
N THR A 35 21.11 9.82 -7.18
CA THR A 35 22.52 10.00 -6.80
C THR A 35 23.37 10.68 -7.86
N VAL A 36 24.48 11.30 -7.43
CA VAL A 36 25.58 11.77 -8.28
C VAL A 36 26.83 10.90 -8.19
N SER A 37 26.99 10.09 -7.13
CA SER A 37 28.26 9.41 -6.81
C SER A 37 28.51 8.10 -7.58
N LYS A 38 27.55 7.67 -8.41
CA LYS A 38 27.57 6.39 -9.15
C LYS A 38 27.24 6.49 -10.65
N CYS A 39 27.22 7.68 -11.22
CA CYS A 39 26.90 7.84 -12.63
C CYS A 39 28.10 7.41 -13.51
N THR A 40 27.91 6.33 -14.27
CA THR A 40 28.94 5.68 -15.09
C THR A 40 29.12 6.32 -16.46
N SER A 41 28.11 7.06 -16.92
CA SER A 41 28.08 7.71 -18.23
C SER A 41 28.81 9.05 -18.15
N LYS A 42 29.77 9.27 -19.05
CA LYS A 42 30.85 10.27 -18.89
C LYS A 42 30.40 11.74 -18.79
N ASP A 43 29.20 12.05 -19.26
CA ASP A 43 28.63 13.40 -19.34
C ASP A 43 27.36 13.55 -18.47
N VAL A 44 27.01 12.54 -17.68
CA VAL A 44 25.78 12.50 -16.86
C VAL A 44 26.05 12.99 -15.45
N ALA A 45 25.64 14.22 -15.16
CA ALA A 45 25.88 14.89 -13.88
C ALA A 45 25.12 14.30 -12.68
N PHE A 46 24.07 13.51 -12.92
CA PHE A 46 23.23 12.85 -11.91
C PHE A 46 22.40 11.71 -12.54
N CYS A 47 22.02 10.71 -11.76
CA CYS A 47 21.38 9.51 -12.28
C CYS A 47 20.47 8.84 -11.22
N ILE A 48 19.67 7.88 -11.68
CA ILE A 48 18.92 6.97 -10.81
C ILE A 48 19.66 5.63 -10.76
N VAL A 49 19.79 5.08 -9.56
CA VAL A 49 20.28 3.72 -9.31
C VAL A 49 19.19 2.88 -8.66
N ASP A 50 19.26 1.56 -8.79
CA ASP A 50 18.39 0.61 -8.08
C ASP A 50 18.81 0.40 -6.62
N GLY A 51 18.06 -0.42 -5.87
CA GLY A 51 18.38 -0.84 -4.50
C GLY A 51 19.68 -1.68 -4.36
N GLN A 52 20.32 -2.06 -5.46
CA GLN A 52 21.68 -2.64 -5.48
C GLN A 52 22.77 -1.61 -5.82
N TYR A 53 22.40 -0.33 -5.95
CA TYR A 53 23.26 0.80 -6.32
C TYR A 53 23.80 0.75 -7.76
N LYS A 54 23.13 0.00 -8.65
CA LYS A 54 23.45 -0.08 -10.09
C LYS A 54 22.65 0.95 -10.87
N GLN A 55 23.31 1.67 -11.79
CA GLN A 55 22.67 2.69 -12.63
C GLN A 55 21.56 2.08 -13.50
N LEU A 56 20.36 2.65 -13.40
CA LEU A 56 19.22 2.27 -14.24
C LEU A 56 19.31 2.93 -15.63
N PRO A 57 18.89 2.24 -16.70
CA PRO A 57 18.79 2.85 -18.02
C PRO A 57 17.65 3.88 -18.04
N LEU A 58 17.99 5.15 -18.31
CA LEU A 58 17.01 6.22 -18.45
C LEU A 58 16.26 6.05 -19.78
N ALA A 59 14.97 5.75 -19.71
CA ALA A 59 14.11 5.63 -20.89
C ALA A 59 13.91 7.01 -21.56
N ALA A 60 13.92 7.04 -22.89
CA ALA A 60 13.94 8.29 -23.67
C ALA A 60 12.53 8.92 -23.86
N THR A 61 11.89 9.28 -22.75
CA THR A 61 10.71 10.18 -22.68
C THR A 61 10.82 11.09 -21.45
N ASP A 62 10.19 12.27 -21.48
CA ASP A 62 10.44 13.48 -20.65
C ASP A 62 10.20 13.36 -19.12
N THR A 63 10.82 12.37 -18.47
CA THR A 63 10.46 11.88 -17.13
C THR A 63 11.54 12.14 -16.07
N PHE A 64 12.78 12.42 -16.48
CA PHE A 64 13.92 12.72 -15.60
C PHE A 64 14.86 13.72 -16.28
N SER A 65 15.16 14.85 -15.64
CA SER A 65 16.04 15.88 -16.21
C SER A 65 16.76 16.74 -15.17
N PHE A 66 17.94 17.25 -15.55
CA PHE A 66 18.68 18.28 -14.83
C PHE A 66 19.35 19.22 -15.82
N ASN A 67 19.06 20.51 -15.74
CA ASN A 67 19.60 21.53 -16.64
C ASN A 67 20.83 22.27 -16.08
N GLY A 68 21.53 21.66 -15.12
CA GLY A 68 22.67 22.25 -14.41
C GLY A 68 22.31 22.99 -13.11
N GLN A 69 21.03 23.35 -12.90
CA GLN A 69 20.56 23.95 -11.64
C GLN A 69 19.21 23.41 -11.15
N ASN A 70 18.30 23.02 -12.04
CA ASN A 70 16.95 22.58 -11.69
C ASN A 70 16.81 21.09 -11.97
N VAL A 71 16.51 20.30 -10.95
CA VAL A 71 16.17 18.87 -11.07
C VAL A 71 14.67 18.71 -11.28
N ARG A 72 14.25 17.83 -12.20
CA ARG A 72 12.85 17.45 -12.38
C ARG A 72 12.69 15.94 -12.55
N VAL A 73 11.73 15.38 -11.81
CA VAL A 73 11.30 13.99 -11.92
C VAL A 73 9.78 13.97 -12.09
N GLY A 74 9.27 13.25 -13.09
CA GLY A 74 7.84 13.16 -13.40
C GLY A 74 7.50 11.78 -13.96
N GLN A 75 6.53 11.11 -13.31
CA GLN A 75 6.06 9.70 -13.42
C GLN A 75 6.19 9.03 -12.02
N PRO A 76 5.48 7.91 -11.76
CA PRO A 76 5.58 7.10 -10.54
C PRO A 76 7.01 6.78 -10.09
N PHE A 77 7.59 7.66 -9.27
CA PHE A 77 8.93 7.52 -8.70
C PHE A 77 8.83 7.09 -7.24
N ASP A 78 9.21 5.84 -6.94
CA ASP A 78 9.13 5.25 -5.60
C ASP A 78 10.55 5.00 -5.06
N GLY A 79 11.06 5.87 -4.16
CA GLY A 79 12.49 5.91 -3.89
C GLY A 79 13.00 6.91 -2.84
N LEU A 80 14.33 7.06 -2.75
CA LEU A 80 15.01 7.96 -1.82
C LEU A 80 15.71 9.12 -2.56
N VAL A 81 15.54 10.33 -2.05
CA VAL A 81 16.23 11.55 -2.50
C VAL A 81 17.61 11.66 -1.82
N ALA A 82 18.49 10.68 -2.06
CA ALA A 82 19.71 10.50 -1.26
C ALA A 82 20.80 11.56 -1.48
N GLU A 83 21.15 11.82 -2.74
CA GLU A 83 22.29 12.67 -3.09
C GLU A 83 21.93 13.56 -4.29
N LEU A 84 21.13 14.61 -4.04
CA LEU A 84 20.86 15.64 -5.05
C LEU A 84 22.17 16.34 -5.46
N PRO A 85 22.30 16.82 -6.72
CA PRO A 85 23.52 17.48 -7.16
C PRO A 85 23.91 18.68 -6.30
N ALA A 86 25.19 18.82 -5.96
CA ALA A 86 25.71 19.99 -5.23
C ALA A 86 25.60 21.32 -6.00
N ALA A 87 25.23 21.27 -7.29
CA ALA A 87 24.89 22.41 -8.13
C ALA A 87 23.38 22.72 -8.17
N ALA A 88 22.51 21.84 -7.64
CA ALA A 88 21.07 22.03 -7.68
C ALA A 88 20.62 23.21 -6.80
N VAL A 89 19.75 24.04 -7.38
CA VAL A 89 19.12 25.22 -6.77
C VAL A 89 17.62 24.96 -6.57
N SER A 90 16.98 24.19 -7.45
CA SER A 90 15.63 23.63 -7.23
C SER A 90 15.56 22.14 -7.56
N ALA A 91 14.60 21.45 -6.93
CA ALA A 91 14.21 20.10 -7.28
C ALA A 91 12.68 19.94 -7.22
N ASP A 92 12.06 19.56 -8.34
CA ASP A 92 10.62 19.35 -8.47
C ASP A 92 10.30 17.87 -8.74
N PHE A 93 9.45 17.26 -7.91
CA PHE A 93 9.04 15.85 -8.01
C PHE A 93 7.52 15.74 -8.23
N THR A 94 7.11 15.11 -9.33
CA THR A 94 5.69 14.96 -9.69
C THR A 94 5.30 13.50 -9.84
N TYR A 95 4.23 13.06 -9.16
CA TYR A 95 3.82 11.65 -9.06
C TYR A 95 4.85 10.75 -8.32
N ALA A 96 5.40 11.19 -7.18
CA ALA A 96 6.50 10.55 -6.46
C ALA A 96 6.19 10.11 -5.02
N SER A 97 6.40 8.83 -4.69
CA SER A 97 6.39 8.25 -3.34
C SER A 97 7.84 8.22 -2.82
N VAL A 98 8.21 9.16 -1.95
CA VAL A 98 9.64 9.42 -1.68
C VAL A 98 9.96 9.67 -0.23
N ASP A 99 11.06 9.09 0.24
CA ASP A 99 11.74 9.57 1.45
C ASP A 99 12.75 10.67 1.07
N VAL A 100 12.82 11.72 1.89
CA VAL A 100 13.67 12.89 1.63
C VAL A 100 15.10 12.73 2.14
N GLY A 101 15.34 11.88 3.16
CA GLY A 101 16.68 11.62 3.69
C GLY A 101 17.46 12.85 4.20
N ASP A 102 18.79 12.73 4.24
CA ASP A 102 19.69 13.77 4.75
C ASP A 102 20.23 14.65 3.60
N LEU A 103 19.55 15.77 3.35
CA LEU A 103 19.94 16.77 2.35
C LEU A 103 20.79 17.90 2.95
N SER A 104 21.32 17.75 4.17
CA SER A 104 22.04 18.83 4.88
C SER A 104 23.30 19.32 4.14
N ALA A 105 23.89 18.49 3.29
CA ALA A 105 25.05 18.81 2.46
C ALA A 105 24.74 19.73 1.25
N ASN A 106 23.48 19.85 0.82
CA ASN A 106 23.10 20.60 -0.39
C ASN A 106 23.02 22.13 -0.15
N THR A 107 24.18 22.76 0.07
CA THR A 107 24.33 24.20 0.42
C THR A 107 23.82 25.21 -0.62
N LYS A 108 23.37 24.77 -1.81
CA LYS A 108 22.79 25.62 -2.87
C LYS A 108 21.29 25.42 -3.08
N LEU A 109 20.69 24.37 -2.51
CA LEU A 109 19.28 24.04 -2.76
C LEU A 109 18.39 25.04 -2.02
N LYS A 110 17.58 25.79 -2.77
CA LYS A 110 16.67 26.83 -2.28
C LYS A 110 15.21 26.39 -2.31
N SER A 111 14.82 25.61 -3.32
CA SER A 111 13.45 25.12 -3.48
C SER A 111 13.40 23.60 -3.58
N LEU A 112 12.49 22.99 -2.83
CA LEU A 112 12.19 21.56 -2.89
C LEU A 112 10.67 21.37 -2.97
N SER A 113 10.20 20.76 -4.05
CA SER A 113 8.79 20.77 -4.44
C SER A 113 8.26 19.37 -4.73
N PHE A 114 7.08 19.04 -4.20
CA PHE A 114 6.39 17.76 -4.36
C PHE A 114 4.93 18.01 -4.78
N TYR A 115 4.55 17.52 -5.97
CA TYR A 115 3.27 17.82 -6.63
C TYR A 115 2.54 16.55 -7.11
N ARG A 116 1.21 16.49 -6.94
CA ARG A 116 0.28 15.50 -7.53
C ARG A 116 0.52 14.04 -7.10
N THR A 117 -0.32 13.53 -6.18
CA THR A 117 -0.30 12.13 -5.68
C THR A 117 1.09 11.64 -5.27
N ASN A 118 1.80 12.49 -4.53
CA ASN A 118 3.06 12.17 -3.87
C ASN A 118 2.84 11.71 -2.43
N ARG A 119 3.59 10.70 -1.98
CA ARG A 119 3.75 10.35 -0.56
C ARG A 119 5.15 10.77 -0.13
N ALA A 120 5.32 12.02 0.29
CA ALA A 120 6.60 12.51 0.78
C ALA A 120 6.79 12.15 2.27
N ASN A 121 7.73 11.26 2.59
CA ASN A 121 8.13 10.99 3.97
C ASN A 121 9.22 11.96 4.43
N LEU A 122 8.94 12.68 5.53
CA LEU A 122 9.86 13.62 6.14
C LEU A 122 10.33 13.19 7.55
N THR A 123 9.97 12.00 8.04
CA THR A 123 10.43 11.53 9.37
C THR A 123 11.95 11.36 9.44
N SER A 124 12.57 10.96 8.34
CA SER A 124 14.03 10.84 8.17
C SER A 124 14.74 12.16 7.85
N ALA A 125 13.98 13.23 7.55
CA ALA A 125 14.49 14.34 6.78
C ALA A 125 15.40 15.30 7.55
N LYS A 126 16.52 15.69 6.92
CA LYS A 126 17.30 16.87 7.31
C LYS A 126 17.37 17.84 6.14
N LEU A 127 16.66 18.96 6.25
CA LEU A 127 16.59 19.97 5.19
C LEU A 127 17.89 20.79 5.13
N PRO A 128 18.35 21.21 3.93
CA PRO A 128 19.57 22.00 3.81
C PRO A 128 19.43 23.39 4.43
N PRO A 129 20.51 23.98 4.98
CA PRO A 129 20.46 25.30 5.61
C PRO A 129 20.16 26.45 4.64
N SER A 130 20.24 26.19 3.33
CA SER A 130 19.90 27.12 2.24
C SER A 130 18.44 27.07 1.79
N LEU A 131 17.64 26.13 2.29
CA LEU A 131 16.27 25.91 1.80
C LEU A 131 15.34 27.04 2.27
N THR A 132 14.76 27.76 1.31
CA THR A 132 13.79 28.85 1.54
C THR A 132 12.37 28.48 1.13
N THR A 133 12.21 27.50 0.25
CA THR A 133 10.90 27.11 -0.32
C THR A 133 10.71 25.61 -0.18
N LEU A 134 9.64 25.21 0.51
CA LEU A 134 9.23 23.81 0.64
C LEU A 134 7.74 23.68 0.28
N ILE A 135 7.45 22.86 -0.72
CA ILE A 135 6.09 22.64 -1.23
C ILE A 135 5.76 21.15 -1.16
N LEU A 136 4.77 20.79 -0.35
CA LEU A 136 4.27 19.45 -0.10
C LEU A 136 2.79 19.42 -0.50
N THR A 137 2.47 19.14 -1.76
CA THR A 137 1.11 19.28 -2.32
C THR A 137 0.63 18.02 -3.05
N SER A 138 -0.19 17.22 -2.35
CA SER A 138 -0.65 15.90 -2.80
C SER A 138 -1.90 15.45 -2.03
N SER A 139 -2.90 14.86 -2.67
CA SER A 139 -4.15 14.45 -2.02
C SER A 139 -4.07 13.21 -1.11
N VAL A 140 -2.90 12.58 -0.91
CA VAL A 140 -2.76 11.33 -0.11
C VAL A 140 -1.45 11.31 0.69
N GLY A 141 -1.49 10.80 1.93
CA GLY A 141 -0.34 10.13 2.56
C GLY A 141 0.36 10.82 3.74
N LEU A 142 0.26 12.14 3.91
CA LEU A 142 0.84 12.85 5.07
C LEU A 142 -0.28 13.42 5.95
N THR A 143 -0.40 12.92 7.18
CA THR A 143 -1.50 13.21 8.13
C THR A 143 -1.11 14.18 9.27
N GLN A 144 0.18 14.35 9.53
CA GLN A 144 0.78 15.31 10.46
C GLN A 144 2.14 15.78 9.92
N LEU A 145 2.60 16.97 10.32
CA LEU A 145 3.96 17.43 10.01
C LEU A 145 4.98 16.83 11.00
N PRO A 146 6.09 16.23 10.55
CA PRO A 146 7.11 15.70 11.46
C PRO A 146 7.77 16.81 12.29
N SER A 147 7.89 16.58 13.60
CA SER A 147 8.41 17.52 14.59
C SER A 147 9.93 17.58 14.68
N ASN A 148 10.63 16.62 14.05
CA ASN A 148 12.10 16.56 13.96
C ASN A 148 12.69 17.47 12.87
N VAL A 149 11.85 18.19 12.11
CA VAL A 149 12.26 19.03 10.97
C VAL A 149 12.29 20.51 11.37
N ASP A 150 13.39 21.19 11.08
CA ASP A 150 13.54 22.64 11.26
C ASP A 150 12.93 23.40 10.07
N TYR A 151 11.68 23.86 10.24
CA TYR A 151 10.99 24.72 9.25
C TYR A 151 11.38 26.20 9.36
N SER A 152 12.21 26.61 10.32
CA SER A 152 12.32 28.02 10.73
C SER A 152 12.93 28.96 9.69
N LYS A 153 13.65 28.41 8.70
CA LYS A 153 14.36 29.12 7.63
C LYS A 153 13.50 29.36 6.38
N LEU A 154 12.33 28.72 6.29
CA LEU A 154 11.45 28.82 5.13
C LEU A 154 10.86 30.23 4.99
N MET A 155 10.88 30.73 3.75
CA MET A 155 10.19 31.94 3.28
C MET A 155 8.86 31.59 2.58
N THR A 156 8.74 30.39 2.02
CA THR A 156 7.50 29.86 1.43
C THR A 156 7.29 28.44 1.93
N PHE A 157 6.14 28.15 2.52
CA PHE A 157 5.78 26.81 2.97
C PHE A 157 4.33 26.47 2.59
N ALA A 158 4.18 25.45 1.75
CA ALA A 158 2.88 24.88 1.39
C ALA A 158 2.83 23.41 1.81
N ALA A 159 1.79 23.03 2.55
CA ALA A 159 1.56 21.68 3.06
C ALA A 159 0.10 21.28 2.86
N GLY A 160 -0.28 21.01 1.61
CA GLY A 160 -1.60 20.52 1.22
C GLY A 160 -1.61 19.02 1.05
N ASN A 161 -1.94 18.29 2.12
CA ASN A 161 -1.96 16.83 2.17
C ASN A 161 -3.23 16.28 2.83
N GLU A 162 -3.08 15.22 3.63
CA GLU A 162 -4.15 14.57 4.37
C GLU A 162 -4.20 15.03 5.84
N LEU A 163 -3.61 16.20 6.14
CA LEU A 163 -3.38 16.67 7.50
C LEU A 163 -4.69 16.75 8.27
N THR A 164 -4.73 16.16 9.47
CA THR A 164 -5.85 16.32 10.42
C THR A 164 -5.54 17.38 11.48
N ARG A 165 -4.25 17.54 11.79
CA ARG A 165 -3.72 18.45 12.80
C ARG A 165 -2.33 18.98 12.42
N VAL A 166 -2.04 20.21 12.80
CA VAL A 166 -0.70 20.82 12.79
C VAL A 166 -0.38 21.29 14.21
N ASP A 167 0.72 20.84 14.79
CA ASP A 167 1.11 21.21 16.17
C ASP A 167 2.52 21.82 16.20
N ASN A 168 2.71 22.88 17.00
CA ASN A 168 4.00 23.50 17.33
C ASN A 168 4.82 23.99 16.13
N LEU A 169 4.19 24.27 14.98
CA LEU A 169 4.89 24.72 13.77
C LEU A 169 5.52 26.10 13.99
N ASN A 170 6.85 26.17 13.86
CA ASN A 170 7.64 27.38 14.04
C ASN A 170 8.25 27.85 12.71
N VAL A 171 7.64 28.86 12.09
CA VAL A 171 7.98 29.37 10.76
C VAL A 171 8.13 30.90 10.76
N PRO A 172 9.04 31.47 11.59
CA PRO A 172 9.12 32.92 11.82
C PRO A 172 9.59 33.73 10.59
N ASN A 173 10.17 33.08 9.58
CA ASN A 173 10.64 33.74 8.36
C ASN A 173 9.69 33.62 7.16
N VAL A 174 8.56 32.92 7.31
CA VAL A 174 7.67 32.63 6.18
C VAL A 174 6.86 33.86 5.78
N GLN A 175 6.80 34.10 4.48
CA GLN A 175 5.99 35.12 3.82
C GLN A 175 4.68 34.49 3.35
N ASP A 176 4.74 33.30 2.73
CA ASP A 176 3.56 32.59 2.24
C ASP A 176 3.39 31.23 2.94
N LEU A 177 2.30 31.08 3.70
CA LEU A 177 1.96 29.86 4.44
C LEU A 177 0.63 29.27 3.95
N SER A 178 0.66 28.07 3.36
CA SER A 178 -0.52 27.45 2.73
C SER A 178 -0.81 26.03 3.26
N PHE A 179 -2.02 25.83 3.78
CA PHE A 179 -2.63 24.55 4.17
C PHE A 179 -3.89 24.25 3.33
N THR A 180 -3.90 24.72 2.09
CA THR A 180 -4.89 24.40 1.06
C THR A 180 -4.96 22.89 0.80
N ALA A 181 -6.00 22.40 0.10
CA ALA A 181 -6.26 20.98 -0.20
C ALA A 181 -6.45 20.00 0.99
N ASN A 182 -6.03 20.30 2.22
CA ASN A 182 -6.31 19.43 3.38
C ASN A 182 -7.82 19.42 3.69
N SER A 183 -8.54 18.33 3.40
CA SER A 183 -9.98 18.23 3.68
C SER A 183 -10.31 18.03 5.16
N ARG A 184 -9.40 17.42 5.94
CA ARG A 184 -9.64 17.04 7.35
C ARG A 184 -8.94 17.90 8.40
N LEU A 185 -8.19 18.94 8.00
CA LEU A 185 -7.44 19.79 8.94
C LEU A 185 -8.40 20.74 9.69
N THR A 186 -8.75 20.35 10.92
CA THR A 186 -9.61 21.12 11.85
C THR A 186 -8.82 21.77 12.98
N THR A 187 -7.61 21.28 13.27
CA THR A 187 -6.79 21.72 14.41
C THR A 187 -5.44 22.29 13.96
N ILE A 188 -5.13 23.51 14.40
CA ILE A 188 -3.78 24.08 14.39
C ILE A 188 -3.45 24.48 15.84
N THR A 189 -2.36 23.97 16.42
CA THR A 189 -1.89 24.39 17.74
C THR A 189 -0.49 24.99 17.70
N ASN A 190 -0.29 26.00 18.55
CA ASN A 190 0.99 26.60 18.87
C ASN A 190 1.76 27.09 17.62
N LEU A 191 1.04 27.61 16.62
CA LEU A 191 1.62 28.16 15.40
C LEU A 191 2.40 29.44 15.74
N LYS A 192 3.67 29.48 15.31
CA LYS A 192 4.56 30.64 15.49
C LYS A 192 4.95 31.28 14.16
N VAL A 193 4.55 32.53 14.01
CA VAL A 193 4.79 33.40 12.84
C VAL A 193 5.23 34.80 13.30
N THR A 194 5.82 35.59 12.40
CA THR A 194 6.18 37.00 12.66
C THR A 194 5.67 37.91 11.54
N SER A 195 5.81 39.22 11.70
CA SER A 195 5.40 40.27 10.75
C SER A 195 6.02 40.19 9.34
N LYS A 196 6.82 39.17 9.03
CA LYS A 196 7.18 38.78 7.66
C LYS A 196 6.05 38.07 6.91
N LEU A 197 5.09 37.49 7.63
CA LEU A 197 3.95 36.78 7.06
C LEU A 197 3.12 37.73 6.20
N SER A 198 3.03 37.40 4.91
CA SER A 198 2.36 38.18 3.87
C SER A 198 1.07 37.51 3.42
N THR A 199 0.99 36.18 3.39
CA THR A 199 -0.24 35.42 3.14
C THR A 199 -0.38 34.21 4.09
N PHE A 200 -1.63 33.94 4.50
CA PHE A 200 -2.02 32.72 5.21
C PHE A 200 -3.23 32.11 4.49
N GLN A 201 -3.07 30.89 3.98
CA GLN A 201 -4.09 30.25 3.14
C GLN A 201 -4.50 28.89 3.72
N ARG A 202 -5.81 28.68 3.85
CA ARG A 202 -6.43 27.38 4.20
C ARG A 202 -7.32 26.86 3.07
N ILE A 203 -7.79 27.76 2.20
CA ILE A 203 -8.64 27.53 1.02
C ILE A 203 -8.11 28.32 -0.19
N HIS A 204 -8.50 27.93 -1.40
CA HIS A 204 -7.99 28.48 -2.67
C HIS A 204 -9.14 28.90 -3.61
N PHE A 205 -9.58 30.16 -3.44
CA PHE A 205 -10.77 30.78 -4.04
C PHE A 205 -10.94 30.68 -5.57
N LEU A 206 -9.93 30.22 -6.32
CA LEU A 206 -9.93 30.19 -7.78
C LEU A 206 -10.10 28.79 -8.41
N SER A 207 -10.03 27.69 -7.63
CA SER A 207 -9.93 26.33 -8.23
C SER A 207 -11.20 25.48 -8.24
N GLY A 208 -12.30 25.91 -7.61
CA GLY A 208 -13.59 25.18 -7.57
C GLY A 208 -13.60 23.89 -6.72
N THR A 209 -12.46 23.19 -6.64
CA THR A 209 -12.16 22.02 -5.79
C THR A 209 -12.07 22.32 -4.28
N ASP A 210 -12.57 23.48 -3.87
CA ASP A 210 -12.29 24.07 -2.56
C ASP A 210 -13.23 23.51 -1.48
N CYS A 211 -12.70 23.26 -0.29
CA CYS A 211 -13.38 22.44 0.72
C CYS A 211 -14.78 22.98 1.09
N LYS A 212 -15.84 22.20 0.82
CA LYS A 212 -17.24 22.64 1.00
C LYS A 212 -17.52 23.05 2.46
N ALA A 213 -17.09 22.24 3.44
CA ALA A 213 -17.11 22.58 4.86
C ALA A 213 -15.80 22.18 5.57
N CYS A 214 -14.82 23.10 5.61
CA CYS A 214 -13.60 22.95 6.43
C CYS A 214 -13.60 23.96 7.60
N PRO A 215 -14.23 23.65 8.73
CA PRO A 215 -14.13 24.46 9.94
C PRO A 215 -12.77 24.22 10.62
N LEU A 216 -11.99 25.28 10.80
CA LEU A 216 -10.91 25.27 11.79
C LEU A 216 -11.53 25.50 13.17
N THR A 217 -11.81 24.43 13.90
CA THR A 217 -12.45 24.47 15.22
C THR A 217 -11.47 24.66 16.36
N ILE A 218 -10.17 24.38 16.14
CA ILE A 218 -9.11 24.63 17.12
C ILE A 218 -7.97 25.38 16.42
N PHE A 219 -7.67 26.58 16.90
CA PHE A 219 -6.55 27.39 16.43
C PHE A 219 -5.90 28.08 17.64
N THR A 220 -4.70 27.64 18.05
CA THR A 220 -3.94 28.28 19.15
C THR A 220 -2.65 28.95 18.67
N VAL A 221 -2.34 30.12 19.25
CA VAL A 221 -1.20 30.98 18.92
C VAL A 221 -0.67 31.71 20.16
N ASP A 222 0.55 32.25 20.10
CA ASP A 222 1.03 33.26 21.05
C ASP A 222 0.65 34.69 20.63
N GLU A 223 0.84 35.67 21.52
CA GLU A 223 0.46 37.09 21.28
C GLU A 223 1.18 37.70 20.04
N THR A 224 2.44 37.33 19.80
CA THR A 224 3.21 37.81 18.64
C THR A 224 2.61 37.29 17.33
N SER A 225 2.22 36.01 17.32
CA SER A 225 1.61 35.34 16.18
C SER A 225 0.16 35.79 15.97
N TYR A 226 -0.59 36.07 17.05
CA TYR A 226 -1.89 36.73 17.00
C TYR A 226 -1.80 38.12 16.35
N ALA A 227 -0.90 38.99 16.83
CA ALA A 227 -0.71 40.32 16.29
C ALA A 227 -0.31 40.29 14.80
N THR A 228 0.51 39.31 14.41
CA THR A 228 0.88 39.04 13.01
C THR A 228 -0.35 38.68 12.16
N LEU A 229 -1.15 37.69 12.57
CA LEU A 229 -2.33 37.24 11.81
C LEU A 229 -3.45 38.29 11.78
N ALA A 230 -3.55 39.13 12.80
CA ALA A 230 -4.48 40.26 12.85
C ALA A 230 -4.07 41.44 11.96
N ALA A 231 -2.78 41.58 11.65
CA ALA A 231 -2.24 42.64 10.78
C ALA A 231 -2.29 42.31 9.27
N LEU A 232 -2.57 41.05 8.90
CA LEU A 232 -2.82 40.67 7.50
C LEU A 232 -4.05 41.41 6.94
N SER A 233 -4.09 41.62 5.63
CA SER A 233 -5.32 42.07 4.97
C SER A 233 -6.35 40.92 4.90
N PRO A 234 -7.67 41.21 4.85
CA PRO A 234 -8.69 40.17 4.64
C PRO A 234 -8.53 39.40 3.31
N ALA A 235 -7.88 40.01 2.31
CA ALA A 235 -7.55 39.35 1.04
C ALA A 235 -6.32 38.43 1.12
N ASN A 236 -5.58 38.46 2.23
CA ASN A 236 -4.37 37.66 2.45
C ASN A 236 -4.55 36.61 3.56
N PHE A 237 -5.63 36.66 4.35
CA PHE A 237 -6.02 35.62 5.32
C PHE A 237 -7.17 34.77 4.77
N LEU A 238 -6.83 33.79 3.94
CA LEU A 238 -7.77 33.00 3.13
C LEU A 238 -8.26 31.75 3.89
N VAL A 239 -9.20 31.96 4.82
CA VAL A 239 -9.86 30.92 5.62
C VAL A 239 -11.38 30.96 5.39
N LYS A 240 -12.05 29.79 5.39
CA LYS A 240 -13.50 29.66 5.13
C LYS A 240 -14.38 29.75 6.38
N SER A 241 -13.92 29.10 7.46
CA SER A 241 -14.59 29.08 8.76
C SER A 241 -13.54 28.84 9.84
N LEU A 242 -13.56 29.69 10.86
CA LEU A 242 -12.67 29.64 12.01
C LEU A 242 -13.41 30.21 13.23
N ASP A 243 -13.84 29.32 14.11
CA ASP A 243 -14.37 29.67 15.42
C ASP A 243 -13.84 28.69 16.47
N VAL A 244 -13.21 29.24 17.51
CA VAL A 244 -12.67 28.51 18.66
C VAL A 244 -13.49 28.74 19.93
N SER A 245 -14.63 29.43 19.86
CA SER A 245 -15.41 29.85 21.04
C SER A 245 -15.85 28.66 21.92
N ALA A 246 -16.09 27.49 21.31
CA ALA A 246 -16.43 26.24 21.99
C ALA A 246 -15.22 25.37 22.42
N THR A 247 -13.99 25.72 21.99
CA THR A 247 -12.81 24.84 22.10
C THR A 247 -11.63 25.45 22.85
N CYS A 248 -11.52 26.79 22.86
CA CYS A 248 -10.51 27.51 23.60
C CYS A 248 -10.78 27.37 25.10
N LYS A 249 -9.78 26.90 25.85
CA LYS A 249 -9.83 26.70 27.30
C LYS A 249 -8.68 27.42 27.97
N ALA A 250 -8.88 27.85 29.21
CA ALA A 250 -7.83 28.45 30.04
C ALA A 250 -6.58 27.53 30.07
N PRO A 251 -5.34 28.08 29.96
CA PRO A 251 -4.98 29.51 30.00
C PRO A 251 -5.08 30.25 28.65
N GLY A 252 -5.70 29.66 27.62
CA GLY A 252 -6.03 30.35 26.38
C GLY A 252 -7.21 31.33 26.54
N VAL A 253 -7.15 32.44 25.80
CA VAL A 253 -8.19 33.48 25.74
C VAL A 253 -8.67 33.63 24.30
N VAL A 254 -9.99 33.61 24.09
CA VAL A 254 -10.59 33.86 22.77
C VAL A 254 -10.41 35.33 22.39
N LYS A 255 -9.81 35.61 21.23
CA LYS A 255 -9.73 36.96 20.64
C LYS A 255 -10.35 36.99 19.23
N PRO A 256 -10.94 38.12 18.80
CA PRO A 256 -11.43 38.28 17.43
C PRO A 256 -10.27 38.35 16.42
N LEU A 257 -10.49 37.85 15.22
CA LEU A 257 -9.51 37.82 14.14
C LEU A 257 -10.19 38.17 12.80
N GLN A 258 -9.57 39.04 12.00
CA GLN A 258 -10.03 39.41 10.64
C GLN A 258 -11.53 39.78 10.57
N ALA A 259 -12.02 40.48 11.61
CA ALA A 259 -13.40 40.93 11.82
C ALA A 259 -14.52 39.85 11.85
N ARG A 260 -14.26 38.59 11.46
CA ARG A 260 -15.29 37.55 11.29
C ARG A 260 -14.95 36.19 11.92
N TYR A 261 -13.75 36.05 12.48
CA TYR A 261 -13.25 34.79 13.05
C TYR A 261 -12.84 34.96 14.51
N THR A 262 -12.62 33.85 15.21
CA THR A 262 -12.04 33.85 16.57
C THR A 262 -10.82 32.95 16.65
N VAL A 263 -9.85 33.30 17.49
CA VAL A 263 -8.60 32.54 17.67
C VAL A 263 -8.21 32.47 19.15
N CYS A 264 -7.59 31.37 19.56
CA CYS A 264 -7.29 31.10 20.97
C CYS A 264 -5.86 31.53 21.28
N VAL A 265 -5.70 32.71 21.87
CA VAL A 265 -4.38 33.26 22.19
C VAL A 265 -3.96 32.74 23.56
N GLN A 266 -2.83 32.03 23.60
CA GLN A 266 -2.27 31.49 24.83
C GLN A 266 -1.64 32.62 25.65
N ALA A 267 -2.03 32.72 26.92
CA ALA A 267 -1.34 33.61 27.86
C ALA A 267 0.15 33.22 27.97
N PRO A 268 1.07 34.19 28.17
CA PRO A 268 2.44 33.89 28.56
C PRO A 268 2.44 33.01 29.83
N PRO A 269 3.40 32.07 29.99
CA PRO A 269 3.47 31.23 31.17
C PRO A 269 3.74 32.10 32.42
N MET A 270 2.70 32.32 33.21
CA MET A 270 2.79 33.17 34.40
C MET A 270 3.62 32.49 35.49
N THR A 271 4.71 33.14 35.89
CA THR A 271 5.38 32.86 37.15
C THR A 271 4.44 33.14 38.33
N THR A 272 4.63 32.39 39.42
CA THR A 272 3.71 32.37 40.57
C THR A 272 3.64 33.70 41.31
N ALA A 273 2.45 34.31 41.39
CA ALA A 273 2.12 35.34 42.37
C ALA A 273 0.62 35.33 42.74
N THR A 274 0.38 35.56 44.03
CA THR A 274 -0.87 35.69 44.80
C THR A 274 -2.06 36.42 44.15
N ALA A 275 -3.27 36.01 44.56
CA ALA A 275 -4.55 36.61 44.16
C ALA A 275 -4.94 37.89 44.95
N VAL A 276 -5.77 38.73 44.34
CA VAL A 276 -6.66 39.71 45.02
C VAL A 276 -8.02 39.72 44.31
N THR A 277 -9.10 39.82 45.09
CA THR A 277 -10.50 39.90 44.64
C THR A 277 -10.95 41.34 44.38
N THR A 278 -11.83 41.56 43.40
CA THR A 278 -13.12 42.28 43.63
C THR A 278 -14.12 42.10 42.47
N THR A 279 -15.39 42.43 42.76
CA THR A 279 -16.58 42.35 41.90
C THR A 279 -16.82 43.62 41.09
N VAL A 280 -17.63 43.55 40.01
CA VAL A 280 -18.84 44.39 39.77
C VAL A 280 -19.52 44.06 38.42
N ALA A 281 -20.84 44.18 38.38
CA ALA A 281 -21.76 44.21 37.22
C ALA A 281 -23.06 44.93 37.69
N PRO A 282 -24.13 45.17 36.87
CA PRO A 282 -24.29 45.09 35.40
C PRO A 282 -24.18 46.48 34.69
N THR A 283 -25.01 47.08 33.81
CA THR A 283 -26.41 46.89 33.33
C THR A 283 -26.76 47.74 32.05
N VAL A 284 -27.93 47.47 31.44
CA VAL A 284 -28.77 48.30 30.53
C VAL A 284 -28.49 48.27 29.00
N LEU A 285 -29.60 48.26 28.25
CA LEU A 285 -29.76 48.23 26.78
C LEU A 285 -29.82 49.64 26.17
N SER A 286 -29.67 49.75 24.85
CA SER A 286 -30.56 50.60 24.04
C SER A 286 -30.79 50.03 22.63
N THR A 287 -31.86 50.48 21.96
CA THR A 287 -32.37 49.95 20.68
C THR A 287 -32.60 51.06 19.67
N VAL A 288 -32.25 50.84 18.39
CA VAL A 288 -32.76 51.59 17.23
C VAL A 288 -33.00 50.60 16.08
N ALA A 289 -33.94 50.90 15.18
CA ALA A 289 -34.48 49.94 14.20
C ALA A 289 -34.60 50.52 12.77
N SER A 290 -35.09 49.68 11.83
CA SER A 290 -35.50 49.96 10.44
C SER A 290 -34.35 50.13 9.41
N SER A 291 -34.55 49.97 8.09
CA SER A 291 -35.80 49.82 7.32
C SER A 291 -35.67 48.87 6.10
N THR A 292 -36.76 48.63 5.37
CA THR A 292 -36.90 47.66 4.26
C THR A 292 -37.06 48.33 2.88
N THR A 293 -36.76 47.62 1.78
CA THR A 293 -37.42 47.80 0.46
C THR A 293 -37.13 46.64 -0.50
N ALA A 294 -37.99 46.43 -1.52
CA ALA A 294 -37.87 45.39 -2.57
C ALA A 294 -38.56 45.83 -3.88
N ILE A 295 -38.09 45.36 -5.05
CA ILE A 295 -38.66 45.63 -6.40
C ILE A 295 -38.53 44.37 -7.30
N ASN A 296 -39.35 44.25 -8.37
CA ASN A 296 -39.79 43.00 -9.00
C ASN A 296 -39.14 42.57 -10.35
N ASN A 297 -39.30 41.27 -10.64
CA ASN A 297 -39.46 40.48 -11.89
C ASN A 297 -39.29 41.10 -13.29
N ARG A 298 -38.90 40.23 -14.25
CA ARG A 298 -39.52 40.14 -15.60
C ARG A 298 -39.33 38.78 -16.28
N ASP A 299 -40.35 38.32 -17.00
CA ASP A 299 -40.36 37.10 -17.83
C ASP A 299 -39.94 37.33 -19.29
N SER A 300 -39.58 36.26 -20.01
CA SER A 300 -39.94 36.05 -21.42
C SER A 300 -39.82 34.58 -21.82
N SER A 301 -40.60 34.13 -22.82
CA SER A 301 -40.66 32.73 -23.26
C SER A 301 -40.87 32.61 -24.78
N ILE A 302 -40.25 31.61 -25.40
CA ILE A 302 -40.40 31.23 -26.83
C ILE A 302 -40.39 29.70 -26.91
N ASN A 303 -41.09 29.13 -27.90
CA ASN A 303 -41.44 27.71 -27.98
C ASN A 303 -41.30 27.19 -29.43
N HIS A 304 -40.57 26.09 -29.67
CA HIS A 304 -40.58 25.39 -30.97
C HIS A 304 -40.20 23.88 -30.88
N GLN A 305 -41.01 23.08 -31.57
CA GLN A 305 -40.89 21.72 -32.15
C GLN A 305 -39.84 20.68 -31.65
N ARG A 306 -40.30 19.41 -31.64
CA ARG A 306 -39.55 18.19 -31.27
C ARG A 306 -38.75 17.60 -32.43
N ASP A 307 -37.74 16.79 -32.10
CA ASP A 307 -37.15 15.76 -32.99
C ASP A 307 -36.76 14.51 -32.17
N ASP A 308 -36.92 13.30 -32.73
CA ASP A 308 -37.09 12.04 -31.98
C ASP A 308 -35.78 11.39 -31.48
N ARG A 309 -34.70 12.15 -31.35
CA ARG A 309 -33.47 11.72 -30.63
C ARG A 309 -33.46 12.08 -29.14
N GLN A 310 -34.45 12.83 -28.66
CA GLN A 310 -34.34 13.57 -27.39
C GLN A 310 -34.84 12.82 -26.13
N LEU A 311 -35.37 11.60 -26.28
CA LEU A 311 -35.88 10.78 -25.16
C LEU A 311 -34.78 10.28 -24.20
N TYR A 312 -33.51 10.22 -24.63
CA TYR A 312 -32.38 9.79 -23.79
C TYR A 312 -31.84 10.88 -22.84
N LEU A 313 -32.37 12.10 -22.90
CA LEU A 313 -31.79 13.26 -22.22
C LEU A 313 -32.58 13.75 -21.00
N ASP A 314 -33.74 13.21 -20.66
CA ASP A 314 -34.71 13.94 -19.80
C ASP A 314 -34.33 14.09 -18.30
N HIS A 315 -33.22 13.49 -17.87
CA HIS A 315 -32.53 13.81 -16.60
C HIS A 315 -31.09 14.32 -16.77
N SER A 316 -30.52 14.28 -17.99
CA SER A 316 -29.28 15.01 -18.33
C SER A 316 -29.55 16.46 -18.74
N SER A 317 -30.77 16.78 -19.17
CA SER A 317 -31.24 18.08 -19.67
C SER A 317 -31.21 19.19 -18.62
N LYS A 318 -31.11 18.83 -17.33
CA LYS A 318 -31.00 19.75 -16.19
C LYS A 318 -29.56 20.05 -15.77
N LEU A 319 -28.58 19.30 -16.27
CA LEU A 319 -27.16 19.48 -15.96
C LEU A 319 -26.51 20.31 -17.08
N SER A 320 -25.79 21.37 -16.71
CA SER A 320 -24.97 22.10 -17.67
C SER A 320 -23.81 21.23 -18.18
N ALA A 321 -23.26 21.57 -19.34
CA ALA A 321 -22.07 20.89 -19.88
C ALA A 321 -20.87 20.89 -18.92
N ARG A 322 -20.81 21.86 -18.00
CA ARG A 322 -19.81 21.90 -16.93
C ARG A 322 -20.09 20.86 -15.84
N GLU A 323 -21.33 20.78 -15.37
CA GLU A 323 -21.72 19.77 -14.36
C GLU A 323 -21.62 18.35 -14.91
N LEU A 324 -21.80 18.16 -16.22
CA LEU A 324 -21.58 16.88 -16.88
C LEU A 324 -20.10 16.47 -16.88
N GLU A 325 -19.18 17.40 -17.18
CA GLU A 325 -17.72 17.14 -17.14
C GLU A 325 -17.22 16.97 -15.68
N ASP A 326 -17.73 17.79 -14.75
CA ASP A 326 -17.45 17.66 -13.30
C ASP A 326 -17.97 16.31 -12.75
N LEU A 327 -19.05 15.74 -13.31
CA LEU A 327 -19.60 14.42 -12.94
C LEU A 327 -18.87 13.24 -13.62
N LYS A 328 -18.39 13.44 -14.85
CA LYS A 328 -17.52 12.49 -15.58
C LYS A 328 -16.19 12.27 -14.85
N GLY A 329 -15.58 13.35 -14.35
CA GLY A 329 -14.50 13.30 -13.35
C GLY A 329 -13.33 12.38 -13.73
N PRO A 330 -13.15 11.21 -13.07
CA PRO A 330 -12.02 10.31 -13.30
C PRO A 330 -12.23 9.30 -14.45
N PHE A 331 -13.34 9.37 -15.18
CA PHE A 331 -13.69 8.44 -16.26
C PHE A 331 -13.39 9.02 -17.65
N SER A 332 -12.92 8.16 -18.55
CA SER A 332 -12.90 8.44 -19.99
C SER A 332 -14.32 8.48 -20.57
N ASP A 333 -14.47 9.02 -21.78
CA ASP A 333 -15.77 9.12 -22.46
C ASP A 333 -16.43 7.74 -22.67
N GLU A 334 -15.70 6.71 -23.11
CA GLU A 334 -16.23 5.33 -23.25
C GLU A 334 -16.69 4.74 -21.90
N GLU A 335 -15.98 5.05 -20.81
CA GLU A 335 -16.36 4.63 -19.45
C GLU A 335 -17.61 5.37 -18.97
N PHE A 336 -17.74 6.67 -19.28
CA PHE A 336 -18.90 7.47 -18.88
C PHE A 336 -20.15 7.13 -19.70
N GLU A 337 -20.01 6.84 -21.00
CA GLU A 337 -21.08 6.27 -21.83
C GLU A 337 -21.55 4.91 -21.28
N SER A 338 -20.64 4.07 -20.76
CA SER A 338 -20.99 2.82 -20.11
C SER A 338 -21.81 3.02 -18.83
N LEU A 339 -21.50 4.06 -18.04
CA LEU A 339 -22.29 4.44 -16.85
C LEU A 339 -23.66 5.01 -17.23
N GLN A 340 -23.77 5.75 -18.34
CA GLN A 340 -25.06 6.24 -18.87
C GLN A 340 -25.93 5.09 -19.38
N ALA A 341 -25.35 4.13 -20.10
CA ALA A 341 -26.04 2.92 -20.55
C ALA A 341 -26.57 2.09 -19.36
N LEU A 342 -25.82 2.02 -18.27
CA LEU A 342 -26.26 1.35 -17.04
C LEU A 342 -27.46 2.02 -16.36
N VAL A 343 -27.55 3.36 -16.40
CA VAL A 343 -28.74 4.10 -15.93
C VAL A 343 -29.94 3.79 -16.81
N ALA A 344 -29.77 3.81 -18.14
CA ALA A 344 -30.83 3.47 -19.08
C ALA A 344 -31.34 2.03 -18.91
N GLU A 345 -30.45 1.07 -18.62
CA GLU A 345 -30.81 -0.31 -18.27
C GLU A 345 -31.65 -0.37 -16.98
N ALA A 346 -31.22 0.33 -15.93
CA ALA A 346 -31.94 0.40 -14.65
C ALA A 346 -33.34 1.03 -14.78
N HIS A 347 -33.52 2.00 -15.69
CA HIS A 347 -34.82 2.61 -15.99
C HIS A 347 -35.71 1.73 -16.86
N ALA A 348 -35.13 1.04 -17.84
CA ALA A 348 -35.87 0.18 -18.76
C ALA A 348 -36.33 -1.13 -18.08
N ASN A 349 -35.47 -1.74 -17.25
CA ASN A 349 -35.82 -2.92 -16.46
C ASN A 349 -34.89 -3.08 -15.25
N LYS A 350 -35.35 -2.65 -14.06
CA LYS A 350 -34.63 -2.80 -12.77
C LYS A 350 -34.07 -4.22 -12.59
N ALA A 351 -34.82 -5.27 -12.95
CA ALA A 351 -34.39 -6.66 -12.75
C ALA A 351 -33.08 -7.02 -13.49
N VAL A 352 -32.79 -6.41 -14.64
CA VAL A 352 -31.54 -6.65 -15.37
C VAL A 352 -30.34 -6.03 -14.65
N PHE A 353 -30.50 -4.83 -14.08
CA PHE A 353 -29.49 -4.23 -13.21
C PHE A 353 -29.25 -5.08 -11.96
N LEU A 354 -30.32 -5.60 -11.33
CA LEU A 354 -30.23 -6.42 -10.13
C LEU A 354 -29.52 -7.77 -10.39
N ASP A 355 -29.81 -8.41 -11.52
CA ASP A 355 -29.15 -9.63 -11.98
C ASP A 355 -27.66 -9.36 -12.31
N ARG A 356 -27.37 -8.29 -13.05
CA ARG A 356 -26.00 -7.83 -13.34
C ARG A 356 -25.17 -7.70 -12.06
N PHE A 357 -25.71 -7.03 -11.03
CA PHE A 357 -25.03 -6.83 -9.75
C PHE A 357 -25.31 -7.93 -8.69
N SER A 358 -25.86 -9.07 -9.09
CA SER A 358 -25.93 -10.25 -8.22
C SER A 358 -24.53 -10.84 -7.98
N LEU A 359 -24.39 -11.64 -6.92
CA LEU A 359 -23.19 -12.44 -6.66
C LEU A 359 -23.16 -13.75 -7.48
N GLY A 360 -24.10 -13.93 -8.40
CA GLY A 360 -24.39 -15.19 -9.10
C GLY A 360 -25.31 -16.13 -8.29
N PRO A 361 -25.72 -17.27 -8.87
CA PRO A 361 -26.53 -18.26 -8.16
C PRO A 361 -25.73 -18.91 -7.02
N LEU A 362 -26.23 -18.77 -5.79
CA LEU A 362 -25.59 -19.27 -4.57
C LEU A 362 -26.26 -20.59 -4.10
N HIS A 363 -25.50 -21.66 -4.00
CA HIS A 363 -25.96 -22.94 -3.44
C HIS A 363 -25.64 -23.01 -1.94
N GLY A 364 -26.53 -23.60 -1.13
CA GLY A 364 -26.39 -23.64 0.34
C GLY A 364 -26.66 -22.31 1.06
N SER A 365 -26.93 -21.22 0.33
CA SER A 365 -27.16 -19.89 0.91
C SER A 365 -28.56 -19.73 1.51
N SER A 366 -28.63 -19.57 2.84
CA SER A 366 -29.82 -19.08 3.55
C SER A 366 -29.70 -17.60 3.94
N ASP A 367 -28.81 -16.83 3.31
CA ASP A 367 -28.56 -15.43 3.64
C ASP A 367 -29.25 -14.48 2.65
N ASP A 368 -30.31 -13.81 3.11
CA ASP A 368 -31.10 -12.90 2.28
C ASP A 368 -30.29 -11.70 1.75
N VAL A 369 -29.26 -11.24 2.46
CA VAL A 369 -28.43 -10.08 2.07
C VAL A 369 -27.47 -10.47 0.93
N LEU A 370 -26.91 -11.67 0.96
CA LEU A 370 -26.09 -12.21 -0.12
C LEU A 370 -26.93 -12.65 -1.32
N ASN A 371 -28.10 -13.26 -1.09
CA ASN A 371 -29.02 -13.68 -2.14
C ASN A 371 -29.65 -12.48 -2.87
N ALA A 372 -29.97 -11.38 -2.17
CA ALA A 372 -30.54 -10.17 -2.75
C ALA A 372 -29.51 -9.04 -2.95
N PHE A 373 -28.21 -9.35 -3.06
CA PHE A 373 -27.12 -8.36 -3.05
C PHE A 373 -27.27 -7.22 -4.07
N GLY A 374 -27.87 -7.49 -5.24
CA GLY A 374 -28.18 -6.48 -6.25
C GLY A 374 -29.14 -5.38 -5.74
N GLU A 375 -30.15 -5.73 -4.93
CA GLU A 375 -31.09 -4.76 -4.34
C GLU A 375 -30.43 -3.96 -3.20
N VAL A 376 -29.55 -4.61 -2.43
CA VAL A 376 -28.75 -3.96 -1.38
C VAL A 376 -27.82 -2.92 -2.01
N LEU A 377 -27.19 -3.25 -3.14
CA LEU A 377 -26.34 -2.34 -3.92
C LEU A 377 -27.15 -1.21 -4.58
N TYR A 378 -28.28 -1.50 -5.21
CA TYR A 378 -29.20 -0.51 -5.78
C TYR A 378 -29.59 0.53 -4.72
N SER A 379 -30.04 0.04 -3.56
CA SER A 379 -30.37 0.87 -2.40
C SER A 379 -29.17 1.66 -1.87
N SER A 380 -27.95 1.12 -1.95
CA SER A 380 -26.72 1.84 -1.61
C SER A 380 -26.42 2.98 -2.59
N PHE A 381 -26.57 2.77 -3.90
CA PHE A 381 -26.35 3.79 -4.92
C PHE A 381 -27.34 4.96 -4.75
N GLY A 382 -28.62 4.67 -4.45
CA GLY A 382 -29.64 5.68 -4.16
C GLY A 382 -29.24 6.58 -2.98
N ARG A 383 -28.79 5.99 -1.87
CA ARG A 383 -28.35 6.72 -0.67
C ARG A 383 -27.11 7.59 -0.91
N LEU A 384 -26.18 7.17 -1.78
CA LEU A 384 -24.89 7.84 -2.01
C LEU A 384 -24.96 9.22 -2.70
N ALA A 385 -26.12 9.66 -3.22
CA ALA A 385 -26.27 11.00 -3.81
C ALA A 385 -27.21 11.95 -3.04
N ALA A 386 -27.92 11.48 -2.02
CA ALA A 386 -28.87 12.29 -1.25
C ALA A 386 -28.21 13.46 -0.47
N ASP A 387 -26.91 13.37 -0.22
CA ASP A 387 -26.13 14.19 0.72
C ASP A 387 -25.74 15.61 0.21
N GLU A 388 -26.16 16.04 -0.99
CA GLU A 388 -25.71 17.33 -1.57
C GLU A 388 -26.78 18.31 -2.10
N SER A 389 -27.93 17.88 -2.64
CA SER A 389 -28.92 18.83 -3.21
C SER A 389 -30.30 18.21 -3.50
N ALA A 390 -31.22 18.18 -2.53
CA ALA A 390 -32.52 17.50 -2.69
C ALA A 390 -33.75 18.18 -2.05
N GLU A 391 -33.84 19.52 -1.98
CA GLU A 391 -35.10 20.22 -1.63
C GLU A 391 -36.17 20.18 -2.75
N SER A 392 -36.00 19.33 -3.78
CA SER A 392 -36.92 19.22 -4.92
C SER A 392 -37.07 17.81 -5.50
N ALA A 393 -36.54 16.78 -4.83
CA ALA A 393 -36.83 15.39 -5.18
C ALA A 393 -38.06 14.91 -4.40
N SER A 394 -39.14 14.55 -5.09
CA SER A 394 -40.28 13.88 -4.47
C SER A 394 -39.90 12.46 -4.02
N PRO A 395 -40.43 11.95 -2.89
CA PRO A 395 -40.06 10.64 -2.34
C PRO A 395 -40.57 9.44 -3.17
N ASP A 396 -41.30 9.68 -4.26
CA ASP A 396 -41.89 8.62 -5.12
C ASP A 396 -40.94 8.07 -6.21
N ASN A 397 -39.82 8.73 -6.51
CA ASN A 397 -38.99 8.35 -7.67
C ASN A 397 -37.84 7.40 -7.29
N ASP A 398 -38.16 6.11 -7.12
CA ASP A 398 -37.26 5.00 -6.76
C ASP A 398 -36.26 4.61 -7.90
N GLN A 399 -35.77 5.59 -8.66
CA GLN A 399 -34.93 5.40 -9.84
C GLN A 399 -33.55 6.02 -9.71
N LEU A 400 -32.50 5.21 -9.85
CA LEU A 400 -31.11 5.69 -9.93
C LEU A 400 -30.92 6.64 -11.11
N SER A 401 -30.31 7.81 -10.88
CA SER A 401 -29.89 8.72 -11.94
C SER A 401 -28.37 8.64 -12.22
N ILE A 402 -27.89 9.24 -13.31
CA ILE A 402 -26.46 9.30 -13.64
C ILE A 402 -25.61 9.91 -12.51
N VAL A 403 -26.17 10.83 -11.71
CA VAL A 403 -25.50 11.40 -10.53
C VAL A 403 -25.24 10.34 -9.45
N HIS A 404 -26.17 9.40 -9.25
CA HIS A 404 -26.02 8.29 -8.31
C HIS A 404 -24.97 7.30 -8.80
N VAL A 405 -25.12 6.84 -10.04
CA VAL A 405 -24.28 5.80 -10.64
C VAL A 405 -22.84 6.28 -10.81
N ALA A 406 -22.60 7.49 -11.33
CA ALA A 406 -21.24 8.01 -11.51
C ALA A 406 -20.53 8.29 -10.17
N LYS A 407 -21.21 8.85 -9.16
CA LYS A 407 -20.64 9.03 -7.82
C LYS A 407 -20.29 7.69 -7.16
N ALA A 408 -21.20 6.72 -7.17
CA ALA A 408 -20.96 5.39 -6.61
C ALA A 408 -19.81 4.67 -7.33
N ALA A 409 -19.79 4.70 -8.66
CA ALA A 409 -18.71 4.14 -9.48
C ALA A 409 -17.35 4.80 -9.15
N ALA A 410 -17.28 6.14 -9.06
CA ALA A 410 -16.05 6.84 -8.73
C ALA A 410 -15.53 6.49 -7.32
N MET A 411 -16.43 6.37 -6.34
CA MET A 411 -16.10 5.98 -4.96
C MET A 411 -15.58 4.54 -4.84
N CYS A 412 -15.94 3.64 -5.75
CA CYS A 412 -15.51 2.25 -5.71
C CYS A 412 -14.29 1.95 -6.60
N ILE A 413 -14.24 2.52 -7.82
CA ILE A 413 -13.33 2.12 -8.90
C ILE A 413 -12.11 3.05 -9.03
N ARG A 414 -12.27 4.34 -8.69
CA ARG A 414 -11.28 5.41 -8.95
C ARG A 414 -10.84 6.15 -7.68
N SER A 415 -11.04 5.53 -6.51
CA SER A 415 -10.77 6.11 -5.20
C SER A 415 -9.69 5.34 -4.41
N PRO A 416 -9.06 5.95 -3.37
CA PRO A 416 -8.11 5.24 -2.50
C PRO A 416 -8.75 4.07 -1.75
N SER A 417 -7.93 3.11 -1.33
CA SER A 417 -8.36 1.89 -0.63
C SER A 417 -9.30 2.13 0.56
N SER A 418 -9.05 3.15 1.38
CA SER A 418 -9.89 3.53 2.51
C SER A 418 -11.28 4.04 2.11
N SER A 419 -11.39 4.73 0.97
CA SER A 419 -12.66 5.17 0.39
C SER A 419 -13.42 4.01 -0.26
N THR A 420 -12.71 3.12 -0.97
CA THR A 420 -13.27 1.90 -1.54
C THR A 420 -13.80 0.96 -0.44
N LEU A 421 -13.07 0.80 0.67
CA LEU A 421 -13.54 0.04 1.85
C LEU A 421 -14.71 0.75 2.57
N ARG A 422 -14.75 2.09 2.61
CA ARG A 422 -15.91 2.84 3.11
C ARG A 422 -17.15 2.61 2.25
N ALA A 423 -17.00 2.59 0.93
CA ALA A 423 -18.10 2.30 0.01
C ALA A 423 -18.59 0.84 0.15
N LEU A 424 -17.67 -0.12 0.31
CA LEU A 424 -18.01 -1.52 0.59
C LEU A 424 -18.82 -1.67 1.90
N VAL A 425 -18.39 -1.02 2.98
CA VAL A 425 -19.12 -1.01 4.26
C VAL A 425 -20.51 -0.35 4.14
N ALA A 426 -20.65 0.70 3.31
CA ALA A 426 -21.90 1.41 3.10
C ALA A 426 -23.01 0.55 2.46
N ILE A 427 -22.65 -0.49 1.72
CA ILE A 427 -23.59 -1.47 1.15
C ILE A 427 -24.33 -2.18 2.29
N PHE A 428 -23.57 -2.78 3.22
CA PHE A 428 -24.10 -3.57 4.32
C PHE A 428 -24.72 -2.73 5.44
N SER A 429 -24.21 -1.51 5.70
CA SER A 429 -24.77 -0.63 6.73
C SER A 429 -24.63 0.86 6.40
N PRO A 430 -25.75 1.61 6.29
CA PRO A 430 -25.71 3.05 6.02
C PRO A 430 -25.21 3.88 7.20
N SER A 431 -25.23 3.35 8.43
CA SER A 431 -24.61 4.01 9.59
C SER A 431 -23.08 3.95 9.58
N LEU A 432 -22.51 3.11 8.70
CA LEU A 432 -21.08 2.80 8.63
C LEU A 432 -20.51 2.15 9.91
N GLU A 433 -21.38 1.50 10.68
CA GLU A 433 -21.01 0.54 11.71
C GLU A 433 -21.70 -0.81 11.39
N LEU A 434 -20.93 -1.90 11.37
CA LEU A 434 -21.41 -3.25 11.07
C LEU A 434 -21.60 -4.06 12.35
N SER A 435 -22.59 -4.96 12.33
CA SER A 435 -22.62 -6.11 13.23
C SER A 435 -21.58 -7.18 12.82
N PRO A 436 -21.20 -8.12 13.71
CA PRO A 436 -20.38 -9.27 13.35
C PRO A 436 -20.93 -10.09 12.18
N THR A 437 -22.27 -10.24 12.11
CA THR A 437 -22.95 -10.90 10.98
C THR A 437 -22.73 -10.15 9.66
N GLN A 438 -22.87 -8.82 9.65
CA GLN A 438 -22.59 -8.01 8.46
C GLN A 438 -21.11 -7.99 8.06
N LEU A 439 -20.19 -8.16 9.02
CA LEU A 439 -18.76 -8.32 8.71
C LEU A 439 -18.48 -9.67 8.04
N HIS A 440 -19.11 -10.75 8.53
CA HIS A 440 -19.06 -12.06 7.87
C HIS A 440 -19.64 -11.98 6.45
N GLN A 441 -20.82 -11.37 6.28
CA GLN A 441 -21.43 -11.11 4.97
C GLN A 441 -20.52 -10.28 4.05
N LEU A 442 -19.79 -9.28 4.58
CA LEU A 442 -18.83 -8.49 3.81
C LEU A 442 -17.67 -9.35 3.28
N PHE A 443 -17.08 -10.23 4.11
CA PHE A 443 -16.04 -11.14 3.64
C PHE A 443 -16.58 -12.18 2.65
N MET A 444 -17.75 -12.77 2.91
CA MET A 444 -18.43 -13.68 1.99
C MET A 444 -18.67 -13.04 0.62
N ALA A 445 -19.24 -11.83 0.58
CA ALA A 445 -19.44 -11.09 -0.66
C ALA A 445 -18.11 -10.80 -1.36
N CYS A 446 -17.03 -10.47 -0.63
CA CYS A 446 -15.72 -10.28 -1.24
C CYS A 446 -15.21 -11.54 -1.95
N PHE A 447 -15.35 -12.72 -1.35
CA PHE A 447 -14.98 -13.97 -2.03
C PHE A 447 -15.87 -14.28 -3.24
N LEU A 448 -17.18 -14.08 -3.12
CA LEU A 448 -18.12 -14.30 -4.22
C LEU A 448 -17.91 -13.30 -5.38
N MET A 449 -17.48 -12.07 -5.09
CA MET A 449 -17.05 -11.07 -6.07
C MET A 449 -15.70 -11.43 -6.72
N ALA A 450 -14.74 -12.00 -5.97
CA ALA A 450 -13.44 -12.41 -6.48
C ALA A 450 -13.57 -13.43 -7.63
N GLU A 451 -14.39 -14.47 -7.46
CA GLU A 451 -14.71 -15.44 -8.53
C GLU A 451 -15.27 -14.78 -9.79
N ASP A 452 -16.15 -13.79 -9.60
CA ASP A 452 -16.91 -13.12 -10.66
C ASP A 452 -16.07 -12.11 -11.46
N THR A 453 -14.85 -11.77 -11.00
CA THR A 453 -13.91 -10.89 -11.73
C THR A 453 -13.10 -11.60 -12.81
N ASN A 454 -13.24 -12.91 -13.00
CA ASN A 454 -12.35 -13.69 -13.86
C ASN A 454 -12.91 -13.85 -15.31
N PRO A 455 -12.41 -13.10 -16.32
CA PRO A 455 -12.96 -13.12 -17.69
C PRO A 455 -12.66 -14.40 -18.48
N SER A 456 -11.93 -15.37 -17.90
CA SER A 456 -11.59 -16.66 -18.51
C SER A 456 -12.49 -17.81 -18.06
N SER A 457 -13.43 -17.58 -17.16
CA SER A 457 -14.35 -18.62 -16.71
C SER A 457 -15.32 -19.02 -17.82
N ARG A 458 -15.52 -20.33 -18.02
CA ARG A 458 -16.84 -20.82 -18.45
C ARG A 458 -17.86 -20.35 -17.41
N PRO A 459 -19.14 -20.14 -17.76
CA PRO A 459 -20.17 -19.89 -16.76
C PRO A 459 -20.10 -21.00 -15.71
N MET A 460 -19.72 -20.62 -14.49
CA MET A 460 -19.59 -21.58 -13.39
C MET A 460 -20.97 -22.09 -13.00
N GLY A 461 -21.02 -23.29 -12.44
CA GLY A 461 -22.21 -23.73 -11.71
C GLY A 461 -22.49 -22.81 -10.53
N SER A 462 -23.61 -23.05 -9.84
CA SER A 462 -23.92 -22.33 -8.60
C SER A 462 -22.75 -22.42 -7.61
N LYS A 463 -22.29 -21.27 -7.11
CA LYS A 463 -21.19 -21.20 -6.14
C LYS A 463 -21.67 -21.83 -4.84
N ASP A 464 -21.02 -22.87 -4.34
CA ASP A 464 -21.39 -23.45 -3.05
C ASP A 464 -20.85 -22.58 -1.92
N VAL A 465 -21.75 -21.99 -1.15
CA VAL A 465 -21.42 -21.03 -0.10
C VAL A 465 -20.58 -21.68 1.02
N HIS A 466 -20.69 -23.00 1.20
CA HIS A 466 -19.94 -23.73 2.23
C HIS A 466 -18.41 -23.75 1.99
N GLU A 467 -17.93 -23.53 0.76
CA GLU A 467 -16.49 -23.40 0.45
C GLU A 467 -15.87 -22.08 0.98
N TYR A 468 -16.70 -21.12 1.38
CA TYR A 468 -16.28 -19.77 1.78
C TYR A 468 -16.61 -19.45 3.25
N THR A 469 -17.71 -20.02 3.79
CA THR A 469 -18.18 -19.75 5.15
C THR A 469 -17.11 -19.94 6.24
N PRO A 470 -16.31 -21.02 6.28
CA PRO A 470 -15.36 -21.25 7.38
C PRO A 470 -14.31 -20.15 7.48
N VAL A 471 -13.68 -19.79 6.35
CA VAL A 471 -12.63 -18.76 6.34
C VAL A 471 -13.19 -17.35 6.49
N ALA A 472 -14.40 -17.06 5.98
CA ALA A 472 -15.05 -15.77 6.19
C ALA A 472 -15.43 -15.55 7.67
N ALA A 473 -15.85 -16.61 8.38
CA ALA A 473 -16.03 -16.56 9.83
C ALA A 473 -14.69 -16.37 10.54
N ALA A 474 -13.67 -17.17 10.20
CA ALA A 474 -12.34 -17.07 10.78
C ALA A 474 -11.68 -15.69 10.57
N MET A 475 -11.93 -15.00 9.44
CA MET A 475 -11.50 -13.63 9.18
C MET A 475 -12.33 -12.59 9.96
N ALA A 476 -13.64 -12.78 10.12
CA ALA A 476 -14.48 -11.93 10.96
C ALA A 476 -14.07 -12.00 12.43
N ASP A 477 -13.71 -13.19 12.94
CA ASP A 477 -13.19 -13.37 14.29
C ASP A 477 -11.79 -12.76 14.44
N ALA A 478 -10.90 -12.98 13.46
CA ALA A 478 -9.57 -12.37 13.44
C ALA A 478 -9.62 -10.82 13.42
N PHE A 479 -10.62 -10.23 12.76
CA PHE A 479 -10.89 -8.79 12.84
C PHE A 479 -11.37 -8.37 14.24
N GLN A 480 -12.31 -9.10 14.84
CA GLN A 480 -12.88 -8.76 16.15
C GLN A 480 -11.86 -8.85 17.29
N LEU A 481 -10.81 -9.68 17.15
CA LEU A 481 -9.64 -9.67 18.05
C LEU A 481 -8.84 -8.35 18.02
N HIS A 482 -8.98 -7.55 16.95
CA HIS A 482 -8.31 -6.25 16.81
C HIS A 482 -9.23 -5.06 17.16
N SER A 483 -10.55 -5.17 16.95
CA SER A 483 -11.49 -4.10 17.32
C SER A 483 -12.92 -4.59 17.52
N SER A 484 -13.56 -4.10 18.59
CA SER A 484 -14.99 -4.28 18.85
C SER A 484 -15.90 -3.38 18.02
N HIS A 485 -15.35 -2.33 17.38
CA HIS A 485 -16.10 -1.40 16.53
C HIS A 485 -15.78 -1.66 15.06
N ILE A 486 -16.75 -2.19 14.32
CA ILE A 486 -16.55 -2.61 12.93
C ILE A 486 -16.97 -1.45 12.01
N THR A 487 -16.00 -0.63 11.59
CA THR A 487 -16.21 0.65 10.89
C THR A 487 -15.23 0.80 9.71
N PRO A 488 -15.45 1.72 8.76
CA PRO A 488 -14.51 1.95 7.66
C PRO A 488 -13.09 2.29 8.11
N SER A 489 -12.93 2.99 9.24
CA SER A 489 -11.60 3.33 9.78
C SER A 489 -10.90 2.15 10.43
N THR A 490 -11.61 1.27 11.14
CA THR A 490 -11.01 0.06 11.72
C THR A 490 -10.75 -1.00 10.64
N LEU A 491 -11.63 -1.14 9.64
CA LEU A 491 -11.39 -1.98 8.47
C LEU A 491 -10.20 -1.49 7.63
N ALA A 492 -10.08 -0.17 7.39
CA ALA A 492 -8.93 0.40 6.67
C ALA A 492 -7.61 0.37 7.47
N ALA A 493 -7.66 0.19 8.80
CA ALA A 493 -6.48 -0.03 9.63
C ALA A 493 -6.04 -1.51 9.67
N TRP A 494 -7.00 -2.44 9.62
CA TRP A 494 -6.74 -3.90 9.67
C TRP A 494 -6.37 -4.48 8.31
N ALA A 495 -7.08 -4.08 7.24
CA ALA A 495 -6.89 -4.66 5.91
C ALA A 495 -5.44 -4.58 5.39
N PRO A 496 -4.66 -3.48 5.54
CA PRO A 496 -3.29 -3.41 5.04
C PRO A 496 -2.32 -4.48 5.60
N THR A 497 -2.63 -5.11 6.73
CA THR A 497 -1.80 -6.14 7.37
C THR A 497 -2.38 -7.56 7.34
N HIS A 498 -3.65 -7.72 6.96
CA HIS A 498 -4.36 -9.01 6.98
C HIS A 498 -5.06 -9.39 5.68
N ALA A 499 -5.33 -8.42 4.80
CA ALA A 499 -5.96 -8.60 3.50
C ALA A 499 -5.74 -7.35 2.62
N PRO A 500 -4.49 -6.94 2.31
CA PRO A 500 -4.19 -5.65 1.69
C PRO A 500 -4.91 -5.44 0.36
N LEU A 501 -5.22 -6.51 -0.38
CA LEU A 501 -5.86 -6.49 -1.69
C LEU A 501 -7.40 -6.67 -1.62
N LEU A 502 -8.00 -6.76 -0.43
CA LEU A 502 -9.47 -6.82 -0.22
C LEU A 502 -10.21 -5.70 -0.97
N HIS A 503 -9.64 -4.49 -0.95
CA HIS A 503 -10.20 -3.34 -1.65
C HIS A 503 -10.09 -3.44 -3.18
N THR A 504 -9.06 -4.13 -3.71
CA THR A 504 -8.90 -4.29 -5.17
C THR A 504 -9.85 -5.34 -5.74
N VAL A 505 -10.29 -6.32 -4.94
CA VAL A 505 -11.40 -7.24 -5.30
C VAL A 505 -12.66 -6.44 -5.61
N PHE A 506 -13.15 -5.66 -4.63
CA PHE A 506 -14.37 -4.87 -4.77
C PHE A 506 -14.26 -3.83 -5.90
N ALA A 507 -13.13 -3.12 -6.00
CA ALA A 507 -12.89 -2.16 -7.08
C ALA A 507 -12.90 -2.83 -8.47
N SER A 508 -12.37 -4.05 -8.59
CA SER A 508 -12.32 -4.80 -9.87
C SER A 508 -13.69 -5.34 -10.26
N TRP A 509 -14.46 -5.85 -9.29
CA TRP A 509 -15.84 -6.29 -9.52
C TRP A 509 -16.73 -5.12 -9.95
N MET A 510 -16.67 -4.01 -9.22
CA MET A 510 -17.37 -2.78 -9.57
C MET A 510 -16.95 -2.25 -10.95
N SER A 511 -15.65 -2.30 -11.28
CA SER A 511 -15.16 -1.96 -12.62
C SER A 511 -15.80 -2.83 -13.69
N PHE A 512 -15.76 -4.15 -13.52
CA PHE A 512 -16.30 -5.11 -14.48
C PHE A 512 -17.82 -4.95 -14.68
N LYS A 513 -18.59 -4.73 -13.61
CA LYS A 513 -20.06 -4.56 -13.69
C LYS A 513 -20.50 -3.20 -14.25
N CYS A 514 -19.83 -2.12 -13.84
CA CYS A 514 -20.16 -0.75 -14.28
C CYS A 514 -19.62 -0.39 -15.67
N LEU A 515 -18.41 -0.85 -16.00
CA LEU A 515 -17.65 -0.43 -17.19
C LEU A 515 -17.42 -1.59 -18.19
N GLY A 516 -17.92 -2.78 -17.86
CA GLY A 516 -17.92 -3.95 -18.73
C GLY A 516 -16.57 -4.67 -18.88
N PRO A 517 -16.52 -5.70 -19.75
CA PRO A 517 -15.39 -6.63 -19.87
C PRO A 517 -14.09 -6.02 -20.43
N ARG A 518 -14.13 -4.79 -20.96
CA ARG A 518 -12.93 -4.07 -21.43
C ARG A 518 -12.21 -3.34 -20.30
N SER A 519 -12.84 -3.19 -19.14
CA SER A 519 -12.26 -2.42 -18.03
C SER A 519 -11.10 -3.16 -17.36
N LYS A 520 -10.09 -2.40 -16.93
CA LYS A 520 -8.87 -2.96 -16.35
C LYS A 520 -9.10 -3.36 -14.89
N VAL A 521 -9.31 -4.66 -14.66
CA VAL A 521 -9.30 -5.24 -13.31
C VAL A 521 -7.94 -5.05 -12.61
N SER A 522 -7.99 -4.85 -11.30
CA SER A 522 -6.84 -4.66 -10.38
C SER A 522 -6.67 -5.84 -9.40
N TYR A 523 -7.47 -6.89 -9.58
CA TYR A 523 -7.46 -8.14 -8.84
C TYR A 523 -7.75 -9.26 -9.85
N VAL A 524 -7.09 -10.41 -9.69
CA VAL A 524 -7.42 -11.65 -10.41
C VAL A 524 -7.44 -12.80 -9.41
N ALA A 525 -8.54 -13.56 -9.37
CA ALA A 525 -8.63 -14.76 -8.54
C ALA A 525 -7.65 -15.84 -9.05
N PRO A 526 -6.86 -16.49 -8.18
CA PRO A 526 -5.97 -17.57 -8.58
C PRO A 526 -6.76 -18.76 -9.15
N ARG A 527 -6.08 -19.62 -9.89
CA ARG A 527 -6.59 -20.94 -10.28
C ARG A 527 -5.55 -21.99 -9.90
N LEU A 528 -5.95 -22.99 -9.11
CA LEU A 528 -5.11 -24.16 -8.91
C LEU A 528 -5.09 -24.99 -10.21
N SER A 529 -3.92 -25.54 -10.54
CA SER A 529 -3.74 -26.50 -11.65
C SER A 529 -4.42 -27.85 -11.42
N HIS A 530 -4.66 -28.20 -10.15
CA HIS A 530 -5.29 -29.42 -9.64
C HIS A 530 -6.13 -29.02 -8.41
N PRO A 531 -7.13 -29.81 -7.97
CA PRO A 531 -7.71 -29.60 -6.64
C PRO A 531 -6.65 -29.67 -5.54
N SER A 532 -6.90 -28.97 -4.42
CA SER A 532 -6.17 -29.16 -3.16
C SER A 532 -6.85 -30.24 -2.32
N ASP A 533 -6.05 -31.03 -1.60
CA ASP A 533 -6.55 -32.00 -0.61
C ASP A 533 -6.94 -31.32 0.72
N ILE A 534 -6.47 -30.08 0.97
CA ILE A 534 -6.47 -29.44 2.30
C ILE A 534 -6.90 -27.97 2.36
N MET A 535 -7.02 -27.27 1.22
CA MET A 535 -7.57 -25.92 1.15
C MET A 535 -8.96 -25.92 0.51
N THR A 536 -9.89 -25.20 1.12
CA THR A 536 -11.15 -24.79 0.49
C THR A 536 -10.93 -23.61 -0.46
N ARG A 537 -11.85 -23.43 -1.43
CA ARG A 537 -11.76 -22.33 -2.40
C ARG A 537 -11.73 -20.95 -1.74
N GLY A 538 -12.42 -20.75 -0.62
CA GLY A 538 -12.33 -19.53 0.16
C GLY A 538 -10.93 -19.28 0.73
N GLU A 539 -10.20 -20.30 1.15
CA GLU A 539 -8.86 -20.17 1.72
C GLU A 539 -7.83 -19.78 0.65
N GLU A 540 -7.92 -20.35 -0.56
CA GLU A 540 -7.15 -19.91 -1.72
C GLU A 540 -7.35 -18.41 -1.99
N LEU A 541 -8.61 -17.95 -1.98
CA LEU A 541 -8.95 -16.55 -2.17
C LEU A 541 -8.40 -15.68 -1.04
N ALA A 542 -8.58 -16.07 0.23
CA ALA A 542 -8.08 -15.33 1.40
C ALA A 542 -6.55 -15.16 1.40
N LEU A 543 -5.82 -16.17 0.92
CA LEU A 543 -4.37 -16.10 0.73
C LEU A 543 -3.98 -15.24 -0.49
N SER A 544 -4.78 -15.23 -1.56
CA SER A 544 -4.57 -14.31 -2.71
C SER A 544 -4.71 -12.82 -2.35
N LEU A 545 -5.39 -12.49 -1.25
CA LEU A 545 -5.52 -11.10 -0.79
C LEU A 545 -4.21 -10.50 -0.24
N GLN A 546 -3.18 -11.33 -0.01
CA GLN A 546 -1.95 -10.91 0.67
C GLN A 546 -0.87 -10.38 -0.29
N SER A 547 -0.86 -10.83 -1.53
CA SER A 547 0.23 -10.55 -2.48
C SER A 547 -0.26 -10.57 -3.93
N VAL A 548 0.16 -9.61 -4.75
CA VAL A 548 -0.18 -9.59 -6.19
C VAL A 548 0.47 -10.76 -6.95
N GLN A 549 1.57 -11.31 -6.43
CA GLN A 549 2.20 -12.53 -6.92
C GLN A 549 1.31 -13.77 -6.70
N LEU A 550 0.38 -13.75 -5.73
CA LEU A 550 -0.59 -14.83 -5.51
C LEU A 550 -1.82 -14.73 -6.43
N GLN A 551 -1.91 -13.71 -7.30
CA GLN A 551 -2.99 -13.53 -8.29
C GLN A 551 -2.63 -14.11 -9.66
N GLN A 552 -1.94 -15.25 -9.67
CA GLN A 552 -1.55 -16.02 -10.85
C GLN A 552 -2.17 -17.43 -10.77
N ASN A 553 -1.97 -18.25 -11.80
CA ASN A 553 -2.21 -19.68 -11.67
C ASN A 553 -1.24 -20.28 -10.64
N TRP A 554 -1.71 -21.26 -9.87
CA TRP A 554 -0.92 -21.98 -8.86
C TRP A 554 -0.67 -23.40 -9.33
N ASP A 555 0.57 -23.70 -9.65
CA ASP A 555 1.00 -25.02 -10.11
C ASP A 555 1.24 -25.94 -8.92
N ARG A 556 0.63 -27.14 -8.90
CA ARG A 556 0.86 -28.10 -7.82
C ARG A 556 2.27 -28.66 -7.97
N LEU A 557 3.19 -28.18 -7.14
CA LEU A 557 4.57 -28.64 -7.16
C LEU A 557 4.70 -29.96 -6.42
N TYR A 558 4.03 -30.13 -5.28
CA TYR A 558 4.10 -31.32 -4.43
C TYR A 558 2.78 -31.52 -3.67
N THR A 559 2.36 -32.78 -3.47
CA THR A 559 1.41 -33.17 -2.40
C THR A 559 1.87 -34.48 -1.76
N SER A 560 1.88 -34.54 -0.43
CA SER A 560 2.22 -35.78 0.30
C SER A 560 1.24 -36.94 0.02
N THR A 561 0.04 -36.65 -0.49
CA THR A 561 -0.98 -37.65 -0.85
C THR A 561 -0.56 -38.50 -2.07
N GLU A 562 0.03 -37.87 -3.09
CA GLU A 562 0.46 -38.55 -4.33
C GLU A 562 1.98 -38.76 -4.36
N ASP A 563 2.77 -37.73 -4.03
CA ASP A 563 4.22 -37.81 -4.01
C ASP A 563 4.75 -38.58 -2.79
N GLY A 564 3.94 -38.76 -1.74
CA GLY A 564 4.31 -39.47 -0.51
C GLY A 564 5.19 -38.63 0.43
N LEU A 565 4.82 -38.58 1.72
CA LEU A 565 5.51 -37.78 2.74
C LEU A 565 7.00 -38.16 2.86
N SER A 566 7.89 -37.36 2.27
CA SER A 566 9.34 -37.56 2.32
C SER A 566 10.09 -36.29 1.96
N PHE A 567 10.99 -35.83 2.85
CA PHE A 567 11.75 -34.60 2.62
C PHE A 567 12.57 -34.61 1.32
N ASN A 568 13.14 -35.75 0.95
CA ASN A 568 13.89 -35.88 -0.31
C ASN A 568 13.01 -35.68 -1.56
N ARG A 569 11.72 -36.05 -1.49
CA ARG A 569 10.76 -35.81 -2.58
C ARG A 569 10.32 -34.35 -2.57
N LEU A 570 9.94 -33.81 -1.42
CA LEU A 570 9.65 -32.39 -1.22
C LEU A 570 10.78 -31.50 -1.78
N ALA A 571 12.04 -31.74 -1.40
CA ALA A 571 13.20 -31.00 -1.90
C ALA A 571 13.37 -31.10 -3.44
N TYR A 572 13.13 -32.27 -4.04
CA TYR A 572 13.17 -32.45 -5.50
C TYR A 572 12.02 -31.70 -6.23
N HIS A 573 10.95 -31.33 -5.52
CA HIS A 573 9.81 -30.57 -6.04
C HIS A 573 9.88 -29.07 -5.71
N LEU A 574 10.69 -28.67 -4.72
CA LEU A 574 11.03 -27.27 -4.45
C LEU A 574 12.16 -26.74 -5.34
N LEU A 575 13.23 -27.52 -5.51
CA LEU A 575 14.43 -27.05 -6.21
C LEU A 575 14.20 -26.85 -7.72
N GLY A 576 14.87 -25.84 -8.27
CA GLY A 576 14.76 -25.46 -9.67
C GLY A 576 13.56 -24.57 -10.03
N TYR A 577 12.54 -24.47 -9.16
CA TYR A 577 11.43 -23.55 -9.39
C TYR A 577 11.89 -22.10 -9.18
N SER A 578 11.77 -21.27 -10.21
CA SER A 578 12.28 -19.88 -10.19
C SER A 578 11.28 -18.83 -9.69
N GLY A 579 10.09 -19.25 -9.26
CA GLY A 579 9.04 -18.38 -8.74
C GLY A 579 8.86 -18.47 -7.22
N PRO A 580 7.93 -17.69 -6.65
CA PRO A 580 7.51 -17.84 -5.27
C PRO A 580 6.68 -19.13 -5.07
N THR A 581 6.68 -19.66 -3.85
CA THR A 581 5.92 -20.88 -3.50
C THR A 581 5.11 -20.71 -2.22
N LEU A 582 3.86 -21.15 -2.24
CA LEU A 582 3.00 -21.31 -1.07
C LEU A 582 3.10 -22.74 -0.55
N LEU A 583 3.59 -22.91 0.67
CA LEU A 583 3.68 -24.20 1.36
C LEU A 583 2.56 -24.29 2.40
N VAL A 584 1.77 -25.37 2.35
CA VAL A 584 0.53 -25.55 3.13
C VAL A 584 0.58 -26.88 3.86
N ILE A 585 0.30 -26.88 5.16
CA ILE A 585 0.34 -28.03 6.07
C ILE A 585 -1.02 -28.14 6.75
N THR A 586 -1.58 -29.34 6.79
CA THR A 586 -2.54 -29.73 7.84
C THR A 586 -1.79 -30.60 8.83
N ASP A 587 -1.81 -30.21 10.11
CA ASP A 587 -1.22 -31.03 11.18
C ASP A 587 -2.20 -32.05 11.76
N SER A 588 -1.67 -33.03 12.49
CA SER A 588 -2.46 -34.07 13.18
C SER A 588 -3.34 -33.54 14.34
N ASN A 589 -3.60 -32.23 14.40
CA ASN A 589 -4.57 -31.58 15.28
C ASN A 589 -5.70 -30.91 14.48
N GLY A 590 -5.73 -31.07 13.15
CA GLY A 590 -6.72 -30.49 12.25
C GLY A 590 -6.52 -29.00 11.95
N ALA A 591 -5.31 -28.45 12.17
CA ALA A 591 -5.03 -27.05 11.86
C ALA A 591 -4.32 -26.91 10.50
N THR A 592 -4.90 -26.10 9.60
CA THR A 592 -4.32 -25.80 8.28
C THR A 592 -3.56 -24.47 8.33
N PHE A 593 -2.24 -24.53 8.18
CA PHE A 593 -1.31 -23.40 8.29
C PHE A 593 -0.13 -23.55 7.34
N GLY A 594 0.72 -22.53 7.23
CA GLY A 594 1.84 -22.60 6.31
C GLY A 594 2.69 -21.36 6.20
N ALA A 595 3.39 -21.28 5.07
CA ALA A 595 4.33 -20.22 4.75
C ALA A 595 4.31 -19.88 3.26
N TYR A 596 4.34 -18.59 2.95
CA TYR A 596 4.62 -18.08 1.62
C TYR A 596 6.10 -17.70 1.51
N ALA A 597 6.79 -18.29 0.53
CA ALA A 597 8.17 -18.00 0.18
C ALA A 597 8.22 -17.09 -1.05
N ASP A 598 8.80 -15.89 -0.90
CA ASP A 598 8.87 -14.88 -1.97
C ASP A 598 10.08 -15.02 -2.91
N THR A 599 10.98 -15.98 -2.65
CA THR A 599 12.16 -16.25 -3.50
C THR A 599 12.40 -17.75 -3.72
N PRO A 600 13.10 -18.13 -4.80
CA PRO A 600 13.45 -19.53 -5.08
C PRO A 600 14.22 -20.24 -3.97
N TRP A 601 13.89 -21.52 -3.76
CA TRP A 601 14.57 -22.40 -2.82
C TRP A 601 16.01 -22.70 -3.26
N LYS A 602 16.95 -22.60 -2.33
CA LYS A 602 18.38 -22.88 -2.55
C LYS A 602 19.04 -23.47 -1.31
N GLU A 603 19.89 -24.47 -1.52
CA GLU A 603 20.70 -25.12 -0.48
C GLU A 603 21.62 -24.10 0.21
N SER A 604 21.46 -23.88 1.51
CA SER A 604 22.17 -22.82 2.23
C SER A 604 22.29 -23.07 3.74
N THR A 605 23.52 -22.96 4.26
CA THR A 605 23.81 -22.95 5.71
C THR A 605 23.43 -21.64 6.41
N LYS A 606 22.87 -20.68 5.68
CA LYS A 606 22.42 -19.36 6.16
C LYS A 606 21.00 -19.10 5.68
N PHE A 607 20.26 -18.27 6.39
CA PHE A 607 18.96 -17.79 5.92
C PHE A 607 19.06 -16.99 4.61
N PHE A 608 17.97 -16.99 3.86
CA PHE A 608 17.71 -16.22 2.65
C PHE A 608 16.22 -15.80 2.63
N GLY A 609 15.62 -15.59 1.45
CA GLY A 609 14.28 -15.01 1.32
C GLY A 609 14.29 -13.48 1.31
N GLY A 610 13.13 -12.89 1.09
CA GLY A 610 12.88 -11.46 1.18
C GLY A 610 11.72 -11.10 2.12
N PRO A 611 11.44 -9.80 2.29
CA PRO A 611 10.39 -9.30 3.17
C PRO A 611 8.97 -9.50 2.59
N GLY A 612 8.83 -10.11 1.40
CA GLY A 612 7.54 -10.55 0.88
C GLY A 612 7.08 -11.88 1.47
N CYS A 613 7.95 -12.62 2.16
CA CYS A 613 7.55 -13.83 2.88
C CYS A 613 6.55 -13.51 4.00
N PHE A 614 5.62 -14.42 4.26
CA PHE A 614 4.75 -14.40 5.44
C PHE A 614 4.42 -15.81 5.92
N LEU A 615 4.04 -15.95 7.19
CA LEU A 615 3.45 -17.18 7.73
C LEU A 615 1.95 -16.97 7.90
N PHE A 616 1.16 -18.03 7.84
CA PHE A 616 -0.29 -17.95 7.95
C PHE A 616 -0.90 -19.17 8.65
N ARG A 617 -2.11 -19.01 9.18
CA ARG A 617 -3.06 -20.10 9.46
C ARG A 617 -4.41 -19.71 8.89
N THR A 618 -5.12 -20.65 8.28
CA THR A 618 -6.47 -20.45 7.78
C THR A 618 -7.50 -21.09 8.73
N SER A 619 -7.23 -22.31 9.19
CA SER A 619 -8.10 -23.10 10.08
C SER A 619 -7.38 -23.54 11.36
N PRO A 620 -7.99 -23.49 12.57
CA PRO A 620 -9.39 -23.12 12.84
C PRO A 620 -9.61 -21.61 13.07
N THR A 621 -8.56 -20.79 13.00
CA THR A 621 -8.65 -19.32 13.12
C THR A 621 -7.68 -18.66 12.15
N PHE A 622 -8.14 -17.62 11.46
CA PHE A 622 -7.34 -16.91 10.47
C PHE A 622 -6.25 -16.10 11.17
N LEU A 623 -5.01 -16.29 10.76
CA LEU A 623 -3.85 -15.56 11.25
C LEU A 623 -2.92 -15.26 10.09
N LEU A 624 -2.43 -14.03 10.02
CA LEU A 624 -1.29 -13.66 9.19
C LEU A 624 -0.14 -13.19 10.08
N CYS A 625 1.08 -13.61 9.76
CA CYS A 625 2.30 -13.09 10.35
C CYS A 625 3.23 -12.63 9.21
N PRO A 626 3.09 -11.37 8.75
CA PRO A 626 4.03 -10.75 7.82
C PRO A 626 5.47 -10.78 8.32
N ALA A 627 6.42 -10.63 7.39
CA ALA A 627 7.80 -10.29 7.74
C ALA A 627 7.85 -8.94 8.49
N THR A 628 8.71 -8.84 9.51
CA THR A 628 8.90 -7.58 10.25
C THR A 628 9.71 -6.58 9.41
N THR A 629 9.48 -5.27 9.61
CA THR A 629 10.26 -4.20 8.97
C THR A 629 11.63 -3.96 9.64
N GLY A 630 12.15 -4.95 10.38
CA GLY A 630 13.36 -4.86 11.20
C GLY A 630 14.62 -5.39 10.54
N ALA A 631 15.74 -5.35 11.27
CA ALA A 631 17.06 -5.79 10.80
C ALA A 631 17.25 -7.32 10.70
N ALA A 632 16.21 -8.12 10.96
CA ALA A 632 16.33 -9.57 11.14
C ALA A 632 15.98 -10.34 9.85
N SER A 633 16.87 -10.30 8.85
CA SER A 633 16.68 -10.89 7.51
C SER A 633 16.69 -12.43 7.44
N ASN A 634 16.21 -13.11 8.47
CA ASN A 634 16.17 -14.57 8.58
C ASN A 634 14.83 -15.13 8.09
N TYR A 635 14.46 -14.86 6.83
CA TYR A 635 13.13 -15.21 6.32
C TYR A 635 13.00 -16.72 6.04
N MET A 636 13.78 -17.26 5.10
CA MET A 636 13.77 -18.67 4.67
C MET A 636 15.06 -19.40 5.03
N TYR A 637 14.99 -20.70 5.30
CA TYR A 637 16.12 -21.60 5.55
C TYR A 637 15.86 -22.94 4.87
N TYR A 638 16.91 -23.52 4.27
CA TYR A 638 16.87 -24.87 3.68
C TYR A 638 18.28 -25.44 3.63
N ASN A 639 18.48 -26.56 4.34
CA ASN A 639 19.77 -27.22 4.47
C ASN A 639 19.58 -28.74 4.52
N THR A 640 20.36 -29.49 3.72
CA THR A 640 20.45 -30.96 3.76
C THR A 640 21.83 -31.45 4.22
N LYS A 641 22.74 -30.53 4.56
CA LYS A 641 24.17 -30.80 4.64
C LYS A 641 24.77 -30.51 6.02
N GLY A 642 25.82 -31.27 6.33
CA GLY A 642 26.52 -31.20 7.61
C GLY A 642 25.76 -31.88 8.76
N VAL A 643 26.34 -31.75 9.96
CA VAL A 643 25.85 -32.36 11.21
C VAL A 643 25.69 -31.33 12.34
N VAL A 644 26.25 -30.12 12.17
CA VAL A 644 26.31 -29.06 13.20
C VAL A 644 25.13 -28.09 13.12
N LEU A 645 24.56 -27.92 11.92
CA LEU A 645 23.37 -27.10 11.69
C LEU A 645 22.17 -28.03 11.43
N PRO A 646 20.96 -27.70 11.91
CA PRO A 646 19.77 -28.47 11.62
C PRO A 646 19.57 -28.64 10.11
N ARG A 647 19.13 -29.84 9.74
CA ARG A 647 18.72 -30.21 8.39
C ARG A 647 17.20 -30.16 8.33
N GLY A 648 16.66 -29.73 7.19
CA GLY A 648 15.25 -29.41 7.05
C GLY A 648 14.96 -28.08 6.32
N LEU A 649 13.69 -27.67 6.37
CA LEU A 649 13.14 -26.40 5.89
C LEU A 649 12.76 -25.54 7.10
N GLY A 650 13.06 -24.25 7.06
CA GLY A 650 12.72 -23.34 8.15
C GLY A 650 12.31 -21.96 7.67
N PHE A 651 11.53 -21.29 8.51
CA PHE A 651 11.22 -19.87 8.35
C PHE A 651 11.45 -19.14 9.68
N GLY A 652 12.05 -17.95 9.64
CA GLY A 652 12.16 -17.03 10.79
C GLY A 652 13.16 -17.44 11.86
N GLY A 653 13.49 -16.52 12.77
CA GLY A 653 14.18 -16.83 14.02
C GLY A 653 15.67 -17.13 13.87
N THR A 654 16.13 -18.24 14.44
CA THR A 654 17.55 -18.70 14.36
C THR A 654 17.59 -20.15 13.89
N THR A 655 18.70 -20.63 13.35
CA THR A 655 18.81 -22.01 12.82
C THR A 655 18.45 -23.07 13.85
N SER A 656 18.78 -22.85 15.13
CA SER A 656 18.43 -23.70 16.28
C SER A 656 17.01 -23.53 16.82
N LYS A 657 16.25 -22.52 16.35
CA LYS A 657 14.90 -22.19 16.80
C LYS A 657 14.20 -21.31 15.76
N CYS A 658 13.75 -21.94 14.68
CA CYS A 658 13.01 -21.24 13.65
C CYS A 658 11.61 -20.83 14.16
N ARG A 659 10.94 -19.90 13.45
CA ARG A 659 9.54 -19.53 13.70
C ARG A 659 8.60 -20.66 13.29
N LEU A 660 8.91 -21.32 12.18
CA LEU A 660 8.35 -22.59 11.70
C LEU A 660 9.52 -23.46 11.22
N PHE A 661 9.51 -24.76 11.51
CA PHE A 661 10.53 -25.72 11.08
C PHE A 661 9.91 -27.06 10.70
N LEU A 662 10.38 -27.62 9.59
CA LEU A 662 10.19 -29.01 9.21
C LEU A 662 11.60 -29.63 9.16
N ASP A 663 11.87 -30.69 9.92
CA ASP A 663 13.13 -31.43 9.84
C ASP A 663 13.21 -32.27 8.54
N ASP A 664 14.35 -32.90 8.26
CA ASP A 664 14.50 -33.71 7.05
C ASP A 664 14.02 -35.17 7.16
N GLU A 665 13.55 -35.57 8.34
CA GLU A 665 12.64 -36.71 8.53
C GLU A 665 11.16 -36.34 8.28
N LEU A 666 10.76 -35.07 8.48
CA LEU A 666 9.38 -34.55 8.59
C LEU A 666 8.62 -34.96 9.87
N ASP A 667 9.27 -35.62 10.82
CA ASP A 667 8.68 -36.14 12.05
C ASP A 667 8.66 -35.12 13.21
N ASN A 668 9.74 -34.34 13.40
CA ASN A 668 9.93 -33.45 14.56
C ASN A 668 9.70 -31.98 14.21
N CYS A 669 8.64 -31.70 13.46
CA CYS A 669 8.29 -30.34 13.04
C CYS A 669 7.94 -29.45 14.25
N THR A 670 8.32 -28.16 14.20
CA THR A 670 8.17 -27.22 15.33
C THR A 670 7.74 -25.81 14.93
N SER A 671 7.14 -25.09 15.88
CA SER A 671 6.57 -23.76 15.73
C SER A 671 6.84 -22.92 16.98
N ALA A 672 7.39 -21.71 16.82
CA ALA A 672 7.56 -20.76 17.92
C ALA A 672 6.44 -19.71 17.90
N LEU A 673 6.07 -19.14 19.06
CA LEU A 673 5.01 -18.11 19.16
C LEU A 673 5.41 -16.73 18.56
N LYS A 674 6.71 -16.42 18.55
CA LYS A 674 7.27 -15.16 18.04
C LYS A 674 8.74 -15.33 17.65
N CYS A 675 9.23 -14.48 16.75
CA CYS A 675 10.65 -14.35 16.43
C CYS A 675 10.97 -12.88 16.09
N ALA A 676 12.19 -12.58 15.61
CA ALA A 676 12.55 -11.23 15.18
C ALA A 676 12.14 -10.91 13.72
N SER A 677 11.90 -11.93 12.89
CA SER A 677 11.73 -11.82 11.42
C SER A 677 10.29 -11.84 10.93
N TYR A 678 9.35 -12.30 11.77
CA TYR A 678 7.91 -12.35 11.50
C TYR A 678 7.13 -11.89 12.72
N GLU A 679 6.04 -11.17 12.49
CA GLU A 679 5.10 -10.71 13.52
C GLU A 679 4.60 -11.86 14.42
N PRO A 680 4.19 -11.60 15.68
CA PRO A 680 3.84 -12.63 16.65
C PRO A 680 2.46 -13.28 16.40
N GLY A 681 2.29 -14.52 16.86
CA GLY A 681 1.05 -15.29 16.73
C GLY A 681 1.33 -16.78 16.55
N ALA A 682 0.58 -17.68 17.18
CA ALA A 682 0.82 -19.12 17.04
C ALA A 682 0.42 -19.57 15.61
N VAL A 683 1.36 -20.09 14.82
CA VAL A 683 1.09 -20.56 13.45
C VAL A 683 0.45 -21.95 13.52
N ALA A 684 1.24 -22.98 13.84
CA ALA A 684 0.70 -24.25 14.33
C ALA A 684 0.04 -24.07 15.72
N MET A 685 -0.93 -24.92 16.04
CA MET A 685 -1.67 -24.87 17.32
C MET A 685 -0.82 -25.35 18.52
N LYS A 686 0.27 -26.09 18.27
CA LYS A 686 1.23 -26.59 19.26
C LYS A 686 2.66 -26.20 18.86
N GLY A 687 3.57 -26.18 19.85
CA GLY A 687 4.99 -25.83 19.60
C GLY A 687 5.80 -26.91 18.89
N SER A 688 5.29 -28.14 18.88
CA SER A 688 5.74 -29.30 18.11
C SER A 688 4.48 -29.97 17.55
N PHE A 689 4.54 -30.43 16.31
CA PHE A 689 3.40 -30.97 15.56
C PHE A 689 3.87 -32.05 14.58
N HIS A 690 2.98 -32.95 14.19
CA HIS A 690 3.22 -33.91 13.11
C HIS A 690 2.39 -33.52 11.89
N ILE A 691 2.97 -33.67 10.71
CA ILE A 691 2.31 -33.37 9.43
C ILE A 691 1.36 -34.53 9.09
N GLU A 692 0.09 -34.21 8.84
CA GLU A 692 -0.87 -35.17 8.27
C GLU A 692 -0.82 -35.10 6.74
N THR A 693 -0.97 -33.88 6.19
CA THR A 693 -0.81 -33.60 4.76
C THR A 693 0.00 -32.32 4.55
N LEU A 694 0.85 -32.32 3.51
CA LEU A 694 1.70 -31.21 3.09
C LEU A 694 1.59 -31.02 1.58
N GLU A 695 1.19 -29.82 1.16
CA GLU A 695 1.18 -29.38 -0.23
C GLU A 695 2.19 -28.24 -0.47
N VAL A 696 2.66 -28.14 -1.71
CA VAL A 696 3.35 -26.94 -2.19
C VAL A 696 2.80 -26.51 -3.55
N TRP A 697 2.47 -25.22 -3.64
CA TRP A 697 1.96 -24.56 -4.82
C TRP A 697 2.97 -23.53 -5.32
N GLY A 698 3.27 -23.56 -6.62
CA GLY A 698 4.15 -22.60 -7.30
C GLY A 698 3.34 -21.47 -7.90
N CYS A 699 3.59 -20.22 -7.49
CA CYS A 699 2.78 -19.06 -7.86
C CYS A 699 3.48 -18.14 -8.88
N GLY A 700 4.47 -18.67 -9.60
CA GLY A 700 5.23 -17.98 -10.65
C GLY A 700 4.85 -18.37 -12.09
N GLY A 701 3.86 -19.26 -12.27
CA GLY A 701 3.30 -19.69 -13.56
C GLY A 701 4.26 -20.41 -14.52
N ASP A 702 3.80 -20.58 -15.76
CA ASP A 702 4.40 -21.40 -16.83
C ASP A 702 5.92 -21.22 -17.00
N ALA A 703 6.41 -19.98 -16.92
CA ALA A 703 7.84 -19.68 -17.08
C ALA A 703 8.69 -20.31 -15.96
N CYS A 704 8.17 -20.35 -14.74
CA CYS A 704 8.83 -20.96 -13.59
C CYS A 704 8.74 -22.50 -13.62
N MET A 705 7.64 -23.05 -14.14
CA MET A 705 7.50 -24.49 -14.43
C MET A 705 8.48 -24.94 -15.52
N ALA A 706 8.64 -24.15 -16.58
CA ALA A 706 9.62 -24.40 -17.64
C ALA A 706 11.07 -24.33 -17.10
N ALA A 707 11.37 -23.37 -16.24
CA ALA A 707 12.67 -23.26 -15.57
C ALA A 707 12.97 -24.50 -14.70
N GLN A 708 12.00 -24.98 -13.90
CA GLN A 708 12.18 -26.19 -13.10
C GLN A 708 12.41 -27.43 -13.98
N LYS A 709 11.68 -27.55 -15.10
CA LYS A 709 11.86 -28.65 -16.06
C LYS A 709 13.27 -28.63 -16.67
N GLY A 710 13.81 -27.46 -17.00
CA GLY A 710 15.19 -27.28 -17.43
C GLY A 710 16.20 -27.72 -16.36
N TYR A 711 16.08 -27.16 -15.15
CA TYR A 711 16.94 -27.52 -14.01
C TYR A 711 16.97 -29.03 -13.71
N ARG A 712 15.80 -29.69 -13.79
CA ARG A 712 15.67 -31.16 -13.62
C ARG A 712 16.37 -31.93 -14.75
N ALA A 713 16.28 -31.46 -16.00
CA ALA A 713 16.98 -32.05 -17.13
C ALA A 713 18.51 -31.90 -17.01
N ASP A 714 19.01 -30.71 -16.71
CA ASP A 714 20.44 -30.43 -16.51
C ASP A 714 21.03 -31.27 -15.37
N THR A 715 20.30 -31.36 -14.25
CA THR A 715 20.68 -32.17 -13.08
C THR A 715 20.72 -33.66 -13.44
N ALA A 716 19.73 -34.15 -14.19
CA ALA A 716 19.71 -35.53 -14.67
C ALA A 716 20.84 -35.83 -15.66
N GLU A 717 21.19 -34.89 -16.55
CA GLU A 717 22.32 -35.05 -17.46
C GLU A 717 23.64 -35.07 -16.70
N LEU A 718 23.84 -34.18 -15.72
CA LEU A 718 25.05 -34.13 -14.89
C LEU A 718 25.22 -35.41 -14.04
N ILE A 719 24.14 -35.95 -13.46
CA ILE A 719 24.15 -37.24 -12.76
C ILE A 719 24.48 -38.39 -13.73
N ASN A 720 23.90 -38.40 -14.93
CA ASN A 720 24.19 -39.42 -15.94
C ASN A 720 25.61 -39.31 -16.50
N ARG A 721 26.16 -38.09 -16.60
CA ARG A 721 27.55 -37.82 -17.00
C ARG A 721 28.51 -38.32 -15.91
N ALA A 722 28.24 -38.04 -14.64
CA ALA A 722 29.00 -38.55 -13.50
C ALA A 722 28.99 -40.10 -13.44
N ARG A 723 27.85 -40.74 -13.71
CA ARG A 723 27.73 -42.21 -13.82
C ARG A 723 28.44 -42.82 -15.04
N LYS A 724 28.75 -42.00 -16.05
CA LYS A 724 29.43 -42.38 -17.31
C LYS A 724 30.92 -42.01 -17.33
N VAL A 725 31.47 -41.42 -16.26
CA VAL A 725 32.92 -41.23 -16.14
C VAL A 725 33.57 -42.61 -16.11
N ASP A 726 34.39 -42.89 -17.11
CA ASP A 726 34.87 -44.23 -17.37
C ASP A 726 35.88 -44.68 -16.29
N LYS A 727 35.76 -45.92 -15.83
CA LYS A 727 36.78 -46.54 -14.95
C LYS A 727 38.16 -46.50 -15.57
N ALA A 728 38.26 -46.52 -16.91
CA ALA A 728 39.52 -46.38 -17.63
C ALA A 728 40.26 -45.07 -17.31
N GLN A 729 39.56 -43.95 -17.08
CA GLN A 729 40.22 -42.66 -16.75
C GLN A 729 40.93 -42.70 -15.39
N PHE A 730 40.39 -43.42 -14.41
CA PHE A 730 41.02 -43.59 -13.09
C PHE A 730 42.18 -44.59 -13.08
N VAL A 731 42.30 -45.45 -14.09
CA VAL A 731 43.37 -46.47 -14.19
C VAL A 731 44.60 -45.94 -14.96
N GLY A 732 44.40 -44.96 -15.84
CA GLY A 732 45.47 -44.41 -16.71
C GLY A 732 46.48 -43.50 -16.01
N ASN A 733 46.19 -42.97 -14.82
CA ASN A 733 47.07 -42.04 -14.10
C ASN A 733 47.70 -42.71 -12.87
N ALA A 734 49.04 -42.75 -12.80
CA ALA A 734 49.75 -43.46 -11.75
C ALA A 734 49.48 -42.88 -10.34
N PHE A 735 49.37 -41.55 -10.24
CA PHE A 735 49.10 -40.82 -9.00
C PHE A 735 47.75 -41.19 -8.39
N ASP A 736 46.67 -41.19 -9.19
CA ASP A 736 45.32 -41.49 -8.70
C ASP A 736 45.17 -42.95 -8.27
N ARG A 737 45.85 -43.87 -8.98
CA ARG A 737 45.88 -45.29 -8.64
C ARG A 737 46.53 -45.55 -7.27
N GLU A 738 47.56 -44.79 -6.92
CA GLU A 738 48.25 -44.91 -5.63
C GLU A 738 47.47 -44.23 -4.50
N MET A 739 46.96 -43.00 -4.74
CA MET A 739 46.25 -42.19 -3.75
C MET A 739 44.83 -42.72 -3.41
N PHE A 740 44.09 -43.28 -4.37
CA PHE A 740 42.68 -43.65 -4.17
C PHE A 740 42.41 -45.17 -4.17
N LEU A 741 43.30 -46.00 -4.72
CA LEU A 741 43.09 -47.46 -4.82
C LEU A 741 44.09 -48.30 -4.00
N GLY A 742 45.10 -47.69 -3.37
CA GLY A 742 46.19 -48.37 -2.66
C GLY A 742 45.80 -49.26 -1.47
N LYS A 743 44.53 -49.31 -1.07
CA LYS A 743 44.00 -50.25 -0.04
C LYS A 743 42.77 -51.05 -0.50
N THR A 744 42.28 -50.84 -1.72
CA THR A 744 40.95 -51.32 -2.15
C THR A 744 40.98 -52.72 -2.80
N PHE A 745 42.18 -53.25 -3.08
CA PHE A 745 42.39 -54.58 -3.67
C PHE A 745 43.35 -55.48 -2.87
N GLY A 746 43.73 -55.08 -1.65
CA GLY A 746 44.77 -55.73 -0.84
C GLY A 746 44.36 -57.02 -0.11
N SER A 747 43.35 -57.75 -0.57
CA SER A 747 42.79 -58.92 0.15
C SER A 747 42.42 -60.08 -0.78
N GLY A 748 43.30 -60.41 -1.75
CA GLY A 748 43.05 -61.50 -2.69
C GLY A 748 44.25 -62.05 -3.48
N ALA A 749 45.49 -61.62 -3.19
CA ALA A 749 46.66 -61.96 -4.01
C ALA A 749 47.62 -63.01 -3.41
N ASP A 750 47.51 -63.32 -2.10
CA ASP A 750 48.44 -64.22 -1.40
C ASP A 750 48.21 -65.72 -1.65
N ALA A 751 47.23 -66.08 -2.49
CA ALA A 751 46.86 -67.48 -2.77
C ALA A 751 47.52 -68.09 -4.03
N ALA A 752 48.44 -67.37 -4.70
CA ALA A 752 48.90 -67.71 -6.05
C ALA A 752 50.43 -67.64 -6.29
N ARG A 753 51.26 -67.65 -5.23
CA ARG A 753 52.74 -67.72 -5.35
C ARG A 753 53.40 -68.69 -4.35
N VAL A 754 52.82 -69.88 -4.20
CA VAL A 754 53.46 -71.03 -3.53
C VAL A 754 53.35 -72.28 -4.42
N ALA A 755 53.95 -72.15 -5.60
CA ALA A 755 54.29 -73.20 -6.56
C ALA A 755 55.44 -72.64 -7.42
N ASP A 756 56.21 -73.53 -8.05
CA ASP A 756 57.35 -73.21 -8.93
C ASP A 756 58.49 -72.41 -8.27
N ASP A 757 59.31 -73.10 -7.47
CA ASP A 757 60.79 -73.00 -7.49
C ASP A 757 61.40 -74.16 -6.65
N GLU A 758 61.22 -75.40 -7.11
CA GLU A 758 62.15 -76.50 -6.80
C GLU A 758 63.09 -76.68 -8.00
N HIS A 759 64.39 -76.40 -7.85
CA HIS A 759 65.56 -77.15 -8.35
C HIS A 759 66.88 -76.40 -8.07
#